data_AF-A0A930F2M2-F1
#
_entry.id   AF-A0A930F2M2-F1
#
_cell.length_a   1.000
_cell.length_b   1.000
_cell.length_c   1.000
_cell.angle_alpha   90.00
_cell.angle_beta   90.00
_cell.angle_gamma   90.00
#
_symmetry.space_group_name_H-M   'P 1'
#
loop_
_entity.id
_entity.type
_entity.pdbx_description
1 polymer ?
#
loop_
_entity_poly.entity_id
_entity_poly.type
_entity_poly.pdbx_seq_one_letter_code
_entity_poly.pdbx_strand_id
1 'polypeptide(L)'
;MKKALLGSLAAVLALAGCNGKGGQTTASQSEDFRSVYSLDMQSLDYTVSNKAVDNENTANFVDGLLENDKYGNYVPALAESYESNDDKTEWTFKIRKGVKWVTNEGEEYAELKAQDFVTGLQHSADFKSGTKYLVEGLIKNFSEYEAGEVPFDQVGVEAVDDYTLKYTLEKPASYFYSLTTYGILFPINEDFLNSKGSGCKLGSPDLNACDFGIVDPSSILYNGGYILTNNTAKSIVEFTKNQNYWDAEHVYINKVTYTYDDGSDDHSIMNGFEAGTYTSASIRGTWSTEEFDKYMDKYKDNVYIPMTDGGTFSLAFNYNRRSFNNTNKTTDAEKENTHKAILNKNFRLALQAAFDRVAYLKQRVGDETAAKASLRNELVPTTFVQIKGEDYGKTVAKLVTEQTDVFGNSLDLSEGQDPYYNPDKAKELLAKAASEAGLTLPVSLDLVTLSTMSFAVNQANSLKKSVEAATNGQILINVMPIDKDAYYAATYLATSGNESDWDISTAVGWNPDYLDPRSYLNIYSPVNGDQLISVGLNGTSDPDNYQDSDKAAMEAVGLFDYQKLLEEADAITDDLDARYAAYAKADAWIIENAFAISVQCTAVANTVTRSVPFVGPYSIAGQGGNKFKLRRVQKDIVTSKDYYAAKEAWLKERAKSASK
;
A
#
# COMPACT_ATOMS: atom_id res chain seq x y z
N MET A 1 -39.48 30.17 46.89
CA MET A 1 -38.06 29.89 46.60
C MET A 1 -37.75 30.39 45.19
N LYS A 2 -36.68 31.20 45.05
CA LYS A 2 -35.90 31.60 43.84
C LYS A 2 -36.66 31.81 42.51
N LYS A 3 -36.84 33.07 42.01
CA LYS A 3 -35.98 33.80 41.03
C LYS A 3 -35.57 32.93 39.82
N ALA A 4 -35.60 33.29 38.54
CA ALA A 4 -35.97 34.50 37.77
C ALA A 4 -35.64 34.19 36.27
N LEU A 5 -36.40 34.77 35.31
CA LEU A 5 -36.00 35.22 33.94
C LEU A 5 -35.38 34.21 32.93
N LEU A 6 -35.46 34.34 31.59
CA LEU A 6 -36.26 35.01 30.55
C LEU A 6 -35.62 34.52 29.22
N GLY A 7 -36.36 34.05 28.20
CA GLY A 7 -36.55 34.80 26.94
C GLY A 7 -36.00 34.04 25.71
N SER A 8 -36.88 33.40 24.93
CA SER A 8 -37.29 33.76 23.55
C SER A 8 -36.22 33.66 22.45
N LEU A 9 -36.29 32.59 21.65
CA LEU A 9 -35.71 32.52 20.29
C LEU A 9 -36.87 32.34 19.30
N ALA A 10 -37.16 33.38 18.52
CA ALA A 10 -38.16 33.36 17.46
C ALA A 10 -37.52 32.89 16.15
N ALA A 11 -37.97 31.73 15.66
CA ALA A 11 -37.68 31.26 14.32
C ALA A 11 -38.58 31.99 13.31
N VAL A 12 -37.98 32.61 12.30
CA VAL A 12 -38.71 33.13 11.14
C VAL A 12 -38.53 32.13 10.00
N LEU A 13 -39.54 31.27 9.82
CA LEU A 13 -39.79 30.62 8.54
C LEU A 13 -40.39 31.65 7.59
N ALA A 14 -39.72 31.88 6.46
CA ALA A 14 -40.34 32.52 5.29
C ALA A 14 -40.56 31.45 4.22
N LEU A 15 -41.79 30.94 4.14
CA LEU A 15 -42.32 30.18 3.01
C LEU A 15 -43.29 31.09 2.26
N ALA A 16 -43.03 31.34 0.97
CA ALA A 16 -44.07 31.74 0.04
C ALA A 16 -43.70 31.38 -1.41
N GLY A 17 -44.49 30.49 -2.01
CA GLY A 17 -44.90 30.64 -3.42
C GLY A 17 -44.41 29.60 -4.42
N CYS A 18 -45.06 28.44 -4.48
CA CYS A 18 -45.05 27.58 -5.68
C CYS A 18 -45.86 28.23 -6.81
N ASN A 19 -45.29 28.31 -8.02
CA ASN A 19 -45.98 27.92 -9.25
C ASN A 19 -45.03 27.86 -10.46
N GLY A 20 -44.88 26.66 -11.06
CA GLY A 20 -44.54 26.52 -12.48
C GLY A 20 -43.36 25.61 -12.83
N LYS A 21 -43.70 24.34 -13.14
CA LYS A 21 -42.94 23.35 -13.94
C LYS A 21 -41.66 22.77 -13.30
N GLY A 22 -41.60 21.44 -13.32
CA GLY A 22 -40.57 20.63 -12.69
C GLY A 22 -39.15 21.05 -13.08
N GLY A 23 -38.36 21.37 -12.07
CA GLY A 23 -36.92 21.50 -12.15
C GLY A 23 -36.30 20.42 -11.28
N GLN A 24 -35.49 19.55 -11.88
CA GLN A 24 -34.46 18.83 -11.16
C GLN A 24 -33.70 19.83 -10.29
N THR A 25 -33.52 19.51 -9.01
CA THR A 25 -32.45 20.09 -8.20
C THR A 25 -31.13 19.72 -8.87
N THR A 26 -30.63 20.60 -9.73
CA THR A 26 -29.25 20.57 -10.19
C THR A 26 -28.37 20.85 -8.99
N ALA A 27 -27.72 19.82 -8.46
CA ALA A 27 -26.55 19.98 -7.61
C ALA A 27 -25.57 20.90 -8.34
N SER A 28 -25.10 21.95 -7.65
CA SER A 28 -23.98 22.77 -8.10
C SER A 28 -22.77 21.85 -8.27
N GLN A 29 -22.47 21.45 -9.50
CA GLN A 29 -21.32 20.59 -9.82
C GLN A 29 -20.04 21.34 -9.44
N SER A 30 -19.39 20.89 -8.37
CA SER A 30 -18.19 21.54 -7.85
C SER A 30 -16.92 20.89 -8.40
N GLU A 31 -15.87 21.69 -8.52
CA GLU A 31 -14.50 21.29 -8.87
C GLU A 31 -13.79 20.54 -7.72
N ASP A 32 -14.52 20.16 -6.67
CA ASP A 32 -13.99 19.46 -5.50
C ASP A 32 -13.93 17.96 -5.74
N PHE A 33 -12.98 17.30 -5.08
CA PHE A 33 -12.89 15.85 -5.08
C PHE A 33 -13.69 15.24 -3.94
N ARG A 34 -14.46 14.20 -4.25
CA ARG A 34 -15.28 13.50 -3.25
C ARG A 34 -15.20 12.00 -3.47
N SER A 35 -14.87 11.27 -2.41
CA SER A 35 -14.79 9.81 -2.41
C SER A 35 -15.24 9.25 -1.06
N VAL A 36 -15.07 7.95 -0.87
CA VAL A 36 -15.32 7.27 0.39
C VAL A 36 -14.02 6.79 1.05
N TYR A 37 -14.07 6.50 2.34
CA TYR A 37 -13.03 5.79 3.10
C TYR A 37 -13.68 4.74 4.02
N SER A 38 -12.98 3.65 4.33
CA SER A 38 -13.52 2.53 5.12
C SER A 38 -12.83 2.31 6.46
N LEU A 39 -11.69 2.97 6.71
CA LEU A 39 -10.91 2.90 7.94
C LEU A 39 -10.54 4.31 8.39
N ASP A 40 -10.78 4.61 9.65
CA ASP A 40 -10.37 5.89 10.24
C ASP A 40 -8.83 5.98 10.27
N MET A 41 -8.29 7.19 10.09
CA MET A 41 -6.87 7.47 10.34
C MET A 41 -6.53 7.08 11.79
N GLN A 42 -5.38 6.46 11.97
CA GLN A 42 -4.85 6.03 13.27
C GLN A 42 -3.80 7.01 13.80
N SER A 43 -3.11 7.73 12.92
CA SER A 43 -2.10 8.72 13.28
C SER A 43 -1.97 9.82 12.23
N LEU A 44 -1.57 11.02 12.66
CA LEU A 44 -1.07 12.09 11.81
C LEU A 44 0.46 12.21 11.86
N ASP A 45 1.16 11.36 12.63
CA ASP A 45 2.62 11.29 12.63
C ASP A 45 3.12 10.60 11.37
N TYR A 46 3.38 11.44 10.36
CA TYR A 46 3.85 11.02 9.04
C TYR A 46 5.28 10.46 9.04
N THR A 47 6.05 10.62 10.12
CA THR A 47 7.40 10.06 10.22
C THR A 47 7.41 8.68 10.89
N VAL A 48 6.32 8.31 11.58
CA VAL A 48 6.21 7.08 12.37
C VAL A 48 5.25 6.06 11.74
N SER A 49 4.13 6.49 11.17
CA SER A 49 3.12 5.54 10.66
C SER A 49 3.57 4.79 9.41
N ASN A 50 3.34 3.48 9.41
CA ASN A 50 3.50 2.61 8.24
C ASN A 50 2.17 2.21 7.59
N LYS A 51 1.05 2.82 8.02
CA LYS A 51 -0.29 2.44 7.58
C LYS A 51 -0.73 3.27 6.37
N ALA A 52 -1.22 2.60 5.33
CA ALA A 52 -1.71 3.27 4.13
C ALA A 52 -2.82 4.29 4.42
N VAL A 53 -3.74 3.96 5.36
CA VAL A 53 -4.83 4.83 5.78
C VAL A 53 -4.36 6.19 6.31
N ASP A 54 -3.17 6.24 6.94
CA ASP A 54 -2.58 7.49 7.42
C ASP A 54 -1.86 8.20 6.26
N ASN A 55 -1.01 7.46 5.54
CA ASN A 55 -0.14 8.01 4.49
C ASN A 55 -0.90 8.58 3.28
N GLU A 56 -2.05 8.00 2.92
CA GLU A 56 -2.93 8.52 1.87
C GLU A 56 -3.42 9.95 2.16
N ASN A 57 -3.53 10.30 3.45
CA ASN A 57 -3.92 11.63 3.91
C ASN A 57 -2.70 12.53 4.12
N THR A 58 -1.72 12.07 4.91
CA THR A 58 -0.56 12.89 5.31
C THR A 58 0.35 13.29 4.13
N ALA A 59 0.39 12.49 3.05
CA ALA A 59 1.09 12.86 1.82
C ALA A 59 0.57 14.15 1.16
N ASN A 60 -0.61 14.64 1.56
CA ASN A 60 -1.18 15.92 1.11
C ASN A 60 -0.95 17.07 2.11
N PHE A 61 -0.56 16.77 3.34
CA PHE A 61 -0.39 17.73 4.43
C PHE A 61 1.07 18.19 4.56
N VAL A 62 2.01 17.28 4.30
CA VAL A 62 3.45 17.53 4.36
C VAL A 62 4.14 17.03 3.11
N ASP A 63 4.99 17.87 2.52
CA ASP A 63 5.86 17.51 1.39
C ASP A 63 7.23 16.99 1.88
N GLY A 64 7.84 16.12 1.08
CA GLY A 64 9.25 15.72 1.20
C GLY A 64 10.18 16.53 0.30
N LEU A 65 11.45 16.08 0.21
CA LEU A 65 12.47 16.77 -0.61
C LEU A 65 12.13 16.74 -2.10
N LEU A 66 11.67 15.59 -2.59
CA LEU A 66 11.24 15.37 -3.97
C LEU A 66 9.75 14.96 -4.02
N GLU A 67 9.19 14.98 -5.22
CA GLU A 67 7.87 14.41 -5.52
C GLU A 67 7.83 13.83 -6.92
N ASN A 68 6.72 13.17 -7.28
CA ASN A 68 6.55 12.66 -8.65
C ASN A 68 5.78 13.67 -9.52
N ASP A 69 6.25 13.85 -10.75
CA ASP A 69 5.46 14.50 -11.79
C ASP A 69 4.36 13.58 -12.33
N LYS A 70 3.55 14.07 -13.26
CA LYS A 70 2.48 13.28 -13.88
C LYS A 70 2.98 12.08 -14.70
N TYR A 71 4.26 11.99 -15.02
CA TYR A 71 4.86 10.91 -15.83
C TYR A 71 5.61 9.87 -14.99
N GLY A 72 5.73 10.08 -13.68
CA GLY A 72 6.48 9.20 -12.77
C GLY A 72 7.92 9.62 -12.52
N ASN A 73 8.39 10.75 -13.05
CA ASN A 73 9.74 11.22 -12.80
C ASN A 73 9.80 11.87 -11.40
N TYR A 74 10.89 11.63 -10.68
CA TYR A 74 11.16 12.32 -9.42
C TYR A 74 11.68 13.73 -9.72
N VAL A 75 10.97 14.75 -9.24
CA VAL A 75 11.23 16.17 -9.48
C VAL A 75 11.41 16.93 -8.16
N PRO A 76 12.15 18.07 -8.16
CA PRO A 76 12.33 18.88 -6.95
C PRO A 76 11.01 19.37 -6.33
N ALA A 77 10.84 19.17 -5.02
CA ALA A 77 9.71 19.67 -4.23
C ALA A 77 10.17 20.69 -3.18
N LEU A 78 10.38 20.27 -1.92
CA LEU A 78 10.99 21.11 -0.88
C LEU A 78 12.49 21.32 -1.11
N ALA A 79 13.16 20.42 -1.83
CA ALA A 79 14.44 20.72 -2.43
C ALA A 79 14.24 21.46 -3.77
N GLU A 80 15.11 22.41 -4.10
CA GLU A 80 15.18 23.02 -5.43
C GLU A 80 16.18 22.29 -6.36
N SER A 81 17.16 21.60 -5.77
CA SER A 81 18.13 20.76 -6.47
C SER A 81 18.76 19.76 -5.51
N TYR A 82 19.37 18.71 -6.07
CA TYR A 82 20.14 17.72 -5.32
C TYR A 82 21.30 17.18 -6.15
N GLU A 83 22.34 16.69 -5.48
CA GLU A 83 23.47 16.00 -6.08
C GLU A 83 23.92 14.85 -5.18
N SER A 84 24.59 13.86 -5.77
CA SER A 84 25.28 12.80 -5.04
C SER A 84 26.75 12.75 -5.42
N ASN A 85 27.59 12.26 -4.52
CA ASN A 85 28.96 11.90 -4.88
C ASN A 85 28.99 10.73 -5.89
N ASP A 86 30.16 10.47 -6.47
CA ASP A 86 30.34 9.41 -7.47
C ASP A 86 29.93 8.04 -6.91
N ASP A 87 30.28 7.76 -5.65
CA ASP A 87 30.01 6.49 -4.96
C ASP A 87 28.56 6.36 -4.43
N LYS A 88 27.71 7.37 -4.60
CA LYS A 88 26.30 7.38 -4.12
C LYS A 88 26.15 7.12 -2.61
N THR A 89 27.16 7.49 -1.82
CA THR A 89 27.19 7.40 -0.35
C THR A 89 26.95 8.75 0.33
N GLU A 90 27.01 9.85 -0.39
CA GLU A 90 26.68 11.18 0.11
C GLU A 90 25.69 11.87 -0.82
N TRP A 91 24.65 12.47 -0.25
CA TRP A 91 23.60 13.19 -0.98
C TRP A 91 23.39 14.57 -0.39
N THR A 92 23.47 15.61 -1.22
CA THR A 92 23.30 17.00 -0.80
C THR A 92 22.06 17.58 -1.48
N PHE A 93 21.18 18.19 -0.68
CA PHE A 93 19.95 18.83 -1.13
C PHE A 93 19.99 20.33 -0.80
N LYS A 94 19.59 21.15 -1.78
CA LYS A 94 19.37 22.59 -1.57
C LYS A 94 17.90 22.81 -1.27
N ILE A 95 17.59 23.29 -0.07
CA ILE A 95 16.23 23.48 0.41
C ILE A 95 15.67 24.80 -0.15
N ARG A 96 14.42 24.77 -0.59
CA ARG A 96 13.69 25.91 -1.12
C ARG A 96 13.51 26.97 -0.02
N LYS A 97 13.96 28.19 -0.30
CA LYS A 97 13.81 29.33 0.61
C LYS A 97 12.38 29.84 0.64
N GLY A 98 11.94 30.37 1.77
CA GLY A 98 10.64 31.02 1.93
C GLY A 98 9.45 30.07 2.05
N VAL A 99 9.66 28.76 2.08
CA VAL A 99 8.59 27.78 2.36
C VAL A 99 8.11 27.98 3.79
N LYS A 100 6.79 28.02 4.00
CA LYS A 100 6.17 28.26 5.30
C LYS A 100 5.61 26.97 5.89
N TRP A 101 5.87 26.77 7.17
CA TRP A 101 5.02 25.96 8.02
C TRP A 101 3.78 26.78 8.39
N VAL A 102 2.60 26.17 8.30
CA VAL A 102 1.34 26.79 8.72
C VAL A 102 0.57 25.91 9.70
N THR A 103 -0.27 26.52 10.53
CA THR A 103 -1.18 25.81 11.45
C THR A 103 -2.39 25.23 10.70
N ASN A 104 -3.25 24.50 11.41
CA ASN A 104 -4.50 23.98 10.86
C ASN A 104 -5.54 25.09 10.53
N GLU A 105 -5.31 26.32 10.97
CA GLU A 105 -6.07 27.51 10.56
C GLU A 105 -5.48 28.18 9.30
N GLY A 106 -4.32 27.72 8.83
CA GLY A 106 -3.60 28.30 7.69
C GLY A 106 -2.73 29.50 8.05
N GLU A 107 -2.51 29.79 9.33
CA GLU A 107 -1.65 30.88 9.78
C GLU A 107 -0.18 30.49 9.69
N GLU A 108 0.68 31.40 9.19
CA GLU A 108 2.13 31.18 9.16
C GLU A 108 2.70 30.98 10.57
N TYR A 109 3.45 29.90 10.77
CA TYR A 109 4.10 29.56 12.03
C TYR A 109 5.61 29.86 11.98
N ALA A 110 6.30 29.29 10.99
CA ALA A 110 7.74 29.43 10.80
C ALA A 110 8.13 29.25 9.33
N GLU A 111 9.35 29.65 8.98
CA GLU A 111 9.97 29.24 7.71
C GLU A 111 10.59 27.86 7.88
N LEU A 112 10.43 27.01 6.87
CA LEU A 112 11.02 25.69 6.82
C LEU A 112 12.53 25.77 6.59
N LYS A 113 13.29 24.98 7.33
CA LYS A 113 14.76 24.93 7.26
C LYS A 113 15.31 23.51 7.13
N ALA A 114 16.58 23.39 6.74
CA ALA A 114 17.28 22.11 6.68
C ALA A 114 17.27 21.37 8.03
N GLN A 115 17.34 22.11 9.15
CA GLN A 115 17.26 21.54 10.50
C GLN A 115 15.95 20.77 10.74
N ASP A 116 14.83 21.17 10.12
CA ASP A 116 13.55 20.47 10.30
C ASP A 116 13.63 19.01 9.80
N PHE A 117 14.46 18.71 8.79
CA PHE A 117 14.69 17.34 8.30
C PHE A 117 15.57 16.52 9.25
N VAL A 118 16.55 17.15 9.89
CA VAL A 118 17.37 16.52 10.94
C VAL A 118 16.46 16.14 12.11
N THR A 119 15.62 17.07 12.55
CA THR A 119 14.61 16.87 13.60
C THR A 119 13.62 15.76 13.24
N GLY A 120 13.11 15.74 12.01
CA GLY A 120 12.20 14.69 11.52
C GLY A 120 12.81 13.30 11.59
N LEU A 121 14.05 13.13 11.14
CA LEU A 121 14.73 11.84 11.21
C LEU A 121 15.01 11.41 12.67
N GLN A 122 15.40 12.34 13.53
CA GLN A 122 15.60 12.04 14.96
C GLN A 122 14.31 11.58 15.62
N HIS A 123 13.22 12.32 15.39
CA HIS A 123 11.89 11.97 15.88
C HIS A 123 11.50 10.56 15.42
N SER A 124 11.71 10.23 14.16
CA SER A 124 11.40 8.89 13.64
C SER A 124 12.14 7.76 14.37
N ALA A 125 13.40 7.97 14.76
CA ALA A 125 14.18 6.98 15.52
C ALA A 125 13.69 6.90 16.98
N ASP A 126 13.56 8.06 17.64
CA ASP A 126 13.13 8.18 19.04
C ASP A 126 11.73 7.58 19.28
N PHE A 127 10.82 7.77 18.32
CA PHE A 127 9.45 7.28 18.36
C PHE A 127 9.27 5.91 17.70
N LYS A 128 10.37 5.23 17.35
CA LYS A 128 10.38 3.86 16.81
C LYS A 128 9.48 3.72 15.58
N SER A 129 9.78 4.52 14.56
CA SER A 129 9.02 4.54 13.31
C SER A 129 8.74 3.14 12.78
N GLY A 130 7.49 2.86 12.43
CA GLY A 130 7.10 1.62 11.77
C GLY A 130 7.65 1.48 10.35
N THR A 131 8.38 2.50 9.87
CA THR A 131 8.99 2.58 8.53
C THR A 131 10.51 2.64 8.57
N LYS A 132 11.11 2.42 9.76
CA LYS A 132 12.56 2.50 9.99
C LYS A 132 13.40 1.55 9.14
N TYR A 133 12.83 0.44 8.69
CA TYR A 133 13.47 -0.49 7.74
C TYR A 133 13.92 0.18 6.43
N LEU A 134 13.38 1.36 6.10
CA LEU A 134 13.77 2.16 4.94
C LEU A 134 15.13 2.85 5.13
N VAL A 135 15.56 3.09 6.37
CA VAL A 135 16.78 3.85 6.71
C VAL A 135 17.77 3.06 7.58
N GLU A 136 17.33 2.03 8.29
CA GLU A 136 18.19 1.10 9.04
C GLU A 136 19.24 0.45 8.12
N GLY A 137 20.50 0.45 8.56
CA GLY A 137 21.63 -0.04 7.78
C GLY A 137 21.87 0.69 6.44
N LEU A 138 21.16 1.80 6.20
CA LEU A 138 21.31 2.65 5.02
C LEU A 138 21.87 4.02 5.41
N ILE A 139 21.21 4.74 6.32
CA ILE A 139 21.71 6.03 6.83
C ILE A 139 22.77 5.74 7.88
N LYS A 140 23.92 6.42 7.74
CA LYS A 140 25.07 6.19 8.60
C LYS A 140 24.69 6.29 10.08
N ASN A 141 25.10 5.32 10.90
CA ASN A 141 24.89 5.28 12.34
C ASN A 141 23.42 5.29 12.83
N PHE A 142 22.42 5.14 11.94
CA PHE A 142 21.01 5.16 12.36
C PHE A 142 20.68 3.98 13.27
N SER A 143 21.11 2.77 12.89
CA SER A 143 20.89 1.55 13.67
C SER A 143 21.64 1.55 15.00
N GLU A 144 22.86 2.09 15.01
CA GLU A 144 23.69 2.28 16.20
C GLU A 144 23.06 3.29 17.17
N TYR A 145 22.41 4.33 16.66
CA TYR A 145 21.66 5.28 17.48
C TYR A 145 20.45 4.60 18.14
N GLU A 146 19.67 3.83 17.39
CA GLU A 146 18.53 3.08 17.95
C GLU A 146 18.96 2.06 19.01
N ALA A 147 20.15 1.46 18.84
CA ALA A 147 20.76 0.57 19.82
C ALA A 147 21.33 1.30 21.06
N GLY A 148 21.38 2.64 21.05
CA GLY A 148 21.95 3.46 22.12
C GLY A 148 23.48 3.43 22.17
N GLU A 149 24.14 3.03 21.07
CA GLU A 149 25.59 2.89 20.98
C GLU A 149 26.29 4.21 20.61
N VAL A 150 25.59 5.09 19.89
CA VAL A 150 26.06 6.43 19.52
C VAL A 150 25.00 7.51 19.80
N PRO A 151 25.40 8.76 20.06
CA PRO A 151 24.47 9.91 20.09
C PRO A 151 23.96 10.29 18.67
N PHE A 152 22.82 10.99 18.62
CA PHE A 152 22.18 11.35 17.34
C PHE A 152 23.02 12.25 16.44
N ASP A 153 23.90 13.08 17.01
CA ASP A 153 24.80 13.97 16.24
C ASP A 153 25.85 13.21 15.40
N GLN A 154 25.95 11.88 15.56
CA GLN A 154 26.75 11.01 14.70
C GLN A 154 25.93 10.34 13.59
N VAL A 155 24.60 10.45 13.61
CA VAL A 155 23.73 9.92 12.55
C VAL A 155 23.96 10.72 11.26
N GLY A 156 23.92 10.03 10.11
CA GLY A 156 24.25 10.55 8.79
C GLY A 156 23.24 11.54 8.21
N VAL A 157 22.82 12.55 8.96
CA VAL A 157 21.95 13.64 8.52
C VAL A 157 22.46 14.96 9.14
N GLU A 158 22.70 15.97 8.30
CA GLU A 158 23.31 17.23 8.73
C GLU A 158 22.67 18.42 8.01
N ALA A 159 22.25 19.43 8.77
CA ALA A 159 21.96 20.76 8.25
C ALA A 159 23.27 21.58 8.19
N VAL A 160 23.93 21.58 7.03
CA VAL A 160 25.19 22.31 6.80
C VAL A 160 24.99 23.83 6.96
N ASP A 161 23.83 24.30 6.53
CA ASP A 161 23.31 25.65 6.77
C ASP A 161 21.77 25.61 6.74
N ASP A 162 21.12 26.76 6.92
CA ASP A 162 19.64 26.88 6.93
C ASP A 162 18.95 26.23 5.71
N TYR A 163 19.64 26.12 4.57
CA TYR A 163 19.09 25.67 3.30
C TYR A 163 19.95 24.62 2.58
N THR A 164 20.87 23.98 3.29
CA THR A 164 21.67 22.87 2.74
C THR A 164 21.57 21.68 3.68
N LEU A 165 20.97 20.60 3.20
CA LEU A 165 20.83 19.33 3.92
C LEU A 165 21.76 18.29 3.28
N LYS A 166 22.53 17.58 4.10
CA LYS A 166 23.41 16.49 3.67
C LYS A 166 23.00 15.19 4.36
N TYR A 167 22.90 14.12 3.57
CA TYR A 167 22.83 12.75 4.08
C TYR A 167 24.14 12.00 3.78
N THR A 168 24.56 11.17 4.73
CA THR A 168 25.67 10.23 4.59
C THR A 168 25.16 8.81 4.83
N LEU A 169 25.49 7.90 3.93
CA LEU A 169 24.99 6.52 3.93
C LEU A 169 26.09 5.52 4.33
N GLU A 170 25.70 4.38 4.89
CA GLU A 170 26.60 3.26 5.19
C GLU A 170 27.14 2.58 3.92
N LYS A 171 26.33 2.60 2.86
CA LYS A 171 26.62 1.93 1.59
C LYS A 171 26.06 2.73 0.41
N PRO A 172 26.63 2.57 -0.80
CA PRO A 172 26.08 3.20 -2.00
C PRO A 172 24.60 2.87 -2.18
N ALA A 173 23.78 3.89 -2.44
CA ALA A 173 22.35 3.70 -2.75
C ALA A 173 21.92 4.66 -3.85
N SER A 174 22.01 4.19 -5.11
CA SER A 174 21.60 4.95 -6.29
C SER A 174 20.12 5.34 -6.28
N TYR A 175 19.28 4.59 -5.57
CA TYR A 175 17.84 4.84 -5.40
C TYR A 175 17.49 5.82 -4.27
N PHE A 176 18.46 6.33 -3.49
CA PHE A 176 18.18 7.13 -2.28
C PHE A 176 17.30 8.37 -2.54
N TYR A 177 17.45 9.02 -3.70
CA TYR A 177 16.58 10.14 -4.09
C TYR A 177 15.09 9.76 -4.06
N SER A 178 14.74 8.54 -4.46
CA SER A 178 13.35 8.08 -4.48
C SER A 178 12.76 7.87 -3.08
N LEU A 179 13.60 7.47 -2.11
CA LEU A 179 13.22 7.32 -0.70
C LEU A 179 12.83 8.65 -0.05
N THR A 180 13.34 9.78 -0.55
CA THR A 180 13.01 11.12 -0.01
C THR A 180 11.56 11.56 -0.22
N THR A 181 10.77 10.72 -0.88
CA THR A 181 9.31 10.86 -1.01
C THR A 181 8.53 10.14 0.09
N TYR A 182 9.24 9.48 1.02
CA TYR A 182 8.65 8.73 2.12
C TYR A 182 8.73 9.47 3.46
N GLY A 183 7.69 9.30 4.27
CA GLY A 183 7.43 10.12 5.46
C GLY A 183 8.53 10.10 6.52
N ILE A 184 9.30 9.02 6.65
CA ILE A 184 10.45 8.94 7.58
C ILE A 184 11.54 10.00 7.32
N LEU A 185 11.61 10.52 6.09
CA LEU A 185 12.54 11.58 5.69
C LEU A 185 11.87 12.96 5.60
N PHE A 186 10.64 13.10 6.11
CA PHE A 186 9.92 14.37 6.06
C PHE A 186 10.32 15.29 7.21
N PRO A 187 10.20 16.61 7.03
CA PRO A 187 10.65 17.58 8.02
C PRO A 187 9.65 17.72 9.16
N ILE A 188 10.13 17.96 10.37
CA ILE A 188 9.34 18.36 11.55
C ILE A 188 9.94 19.64 12.13
N ASN A 189 9.11 20.66 12.40
CA ASN A 189 9.57 21.86 13.09
C ASN A 189 9.79 21.58 14.58
N GLU A 190 11.01 21.79 15.06
CA GLU A 190 11.43 21.46 16.44
C GLU A 190 10.70 22.27 17.52
N ASP A 191 10.54 23.58 17.34
CA ASP A 191 9.85 24.44 18.30
C ASP A 191 8.39 24.01 18.48
N PHE A 192 7.73 23.66 17.39
CA PHE A 192 6.37 23.13 17.43
C PHE A 192 6.31 21.76 18.06
N LEU A 193 7.21 20.83 17.70
CA LEU A 193 7.29 19.50 18.31
C LEU A 193 7.41 19.60 19.83
N ASN A 194 8.35 20.43 20.31
CA ASN A 194 8.54 20.68 21.75
C ASN A 194 7.30 21.32 22.41
N SER A 195 6.47 22.04 21.67
CA SER A 195 5.22 22.62 22.17
C SER A 195 4.10 21.60 22.38
N LYS A 196 4.22 20.39 21.81
CA LYS A 196 3.20 19.31 21.87
C LYS A 196 3.30 18.40 23.09
N GLY A 197 4.05 18.81 24.10
CA GLY A 197 4.11 18.11 25.37
C GLY A 197 5.53 17.73 25.74
N SER A 198 5.77 17.53 27.03
CA SER A 198 7.10 17.20 27.54
C SER A 198 7.63 15.87 27.01
N GLY A 199 6.75 14.96 26.61
CA GLY A 199 7.12 13.67 26.02
C GLY A 199 7.60 13.77 24.57
N CYS A 200 7.39 14.89 23.89
CA CYS A 200 7.88 15.12 22.52
C CYS A 200 9.36 15.50 22.45
N LYS A 201 10.02 15.63 23.60
CA LYS A 201 11.43 16.03 23.63
C LYS A 201 12.33 14.91 23.09
N LEU A 202 13.05 15.22 22.02
CA LEU A 202 14.02 14.32 21.40
C LEU A 202 15.16 13.91 22.34
N GLY A 203 15.68 12.70 22.13
CA GLY A 203 16.68 12.01 22.93
C GLY A 203 16.17 11.45 24.27
N SER A 204 14.93 11.76 24.68
CA SER A 204 14.29 11.20 25.88
C SER A 204 12.75 11.25 25.75
N PRO A 205 12.17 10.62 24.71
CA PRO A 205 10.74 10.70 24.47
C PRO A 205 9.93 9.94 25.54
N ASP A 206 8.74 10.45 25.84
CA ASP A 206 7.68 9.70 26.50
C ASP A 206 6.49 9.62 25.55
N LEU A 207 6.32 8.46 24.91
CA LEU A 207 5.28 8.24 23.91
C LEU A 207 3.87 8.43 24.46
N ASN A 208 3.66 8.37 25.78
CA ASN A 208 2.36 8.60 26.39
C ASN A 208 2.10 10.07 26.75
N ALA A 209 3.09 10.94 26.56
CA ALA A 209 3.04 12.35 26.92
C ALA A 209 3.47 13.28 25.75
N CYS A 210 3.34 12.79 24.52
CA CYS A 210 3.54 13.55 23.30
C CYS A 210 2.24 13.61 22.49
N ASP A 211 1.72 14.82 22.29
CA ASP A 211 0.50 15.07 21.49
C ASP A 211 0.81 15.36 20.01
N PHE A 212 2.08 15.30 19.58
CA PHE A 212 2.41 15.44 18.16
C PHE A 212 1.88 14.24 17.38
N GLY A 213 1.22 14.50 16.25
CA GLY A 213 0.74 13.44 15.37
C GLY A 213 -0.44 12.61 15.91
N ILE A 214 -1.09 13.02 17.01
CA ILE A 214 -2.40 12.45 17.37
C ILE A 214 -3.43 12.81 16.29
N VAL A 215 -4.59 12.14 16.29
CA VAL A 215 -5.62 12.29 15.26
C VAL A 215 -6.47 13.57 15.46
N ASP A 216 -5.79 14.70 15.64
CA ASP A 216 -6.31 16.05 15.79
C ASP A 216 -5.60 16.99 14.78
N PRO A 217 -6.32 17.80 13.97
CA PRO A 217 -5.69 18.67 12.98
C PRO A 217 -4.65 19.63 13.54
N SER A 218 -4.78 20.06 14.79
CA SER A 218 -3.85 20.98 15.44
C SER A 218 -2.57 20.31 15.93
N SER A 219 -2.47 18.98 15.89
CA SER A 219 -1.33 18.21 16.39
C SER A 219 -0.08 18.28 15.48
N ILE A 220 -0.23 18.72 14.23
CA ILE A 220 0.84 18.86 13.24
C ILE A 220 0.84 20.26 12.62
N LEU A 221 1.95 20.63 11.99
CA LEU A 221 2.02 21.76 11.05
C LEU A 221 1.94 21.23 9.62
N TYR A 222 1.57 22.14 8.71
CA TYR A 222 1.36 21.84 7.30
C TYR A 222 2.37 22.63 6.45
N ASN A 223 2.98 21.98 5.48
CA ASN A 223 3.76 22.64 4.43
C ASN A 223 3.40 22.13 3.02
N GLY A 224 2.45 21.19 2.94
CA GLY A 224 1.94 20.59 1.70
C GLY A 224 0.75 21.34 1.11
N GLY A 225 0.19 20.77 0.05
CA GLY A 225 -0.88 21.40 -0.75
C GLY A 225 -2.23 21.54 -0.04
N TYR A 226 -2.45 20.86 1.08
CA TYR A 226 -3.73 20.83 1.79
C TYR A 226 -3.56 20.93 3.32
N ILE A 227 -4.61 21.42 3.97
CA ILE A 227 -4.75 21.48 5.43
C ILE A 227 -5.96 20.63 5.83
N LEU A 228 -5.78 19.76 6.84
CA LEU A 228 -6.87 18.98 7.42
C LEU A 228 -7.84 19.92 8.18
N THR A 229 -9.11 19.92 7.77
CA THR A 229 -10.13 20.83 8.32
C THR A 229 -11.20 20.12 9.14
N ASN A 230 -11.44 18.83 8.87
CA ASN A 230 -12.38 18.01 9.64
C ASN A 230 -11.92 16.56 9.61
N ASN A 231 -11.95 15.90 10.76
CA ASN A 231 -11.76 14.47 10.87
C ASN A 231 -12.69 13.93 11.96
N THR A 232 -13.89 13.53 11.55
CA THR A 232 -14.87 12.90 12.43
C THR A 232 -14.90 11.42 12.14
N ALA A 233 -14.43 10.61 13.11
CA ALA A 233 -14.35 9.16 12.99
C ALA A 233 -15.69 8.54 12.57
N LYS A 234 -15.62 7.56 11.66
CA LYS A 234 -16.75 6.85 11.05
C LYS A 234 -17.80 7.79 10.42
N SER A 235 -17.37 8.96 9.97
CA SER A 235 -18.25 9.96 9.36
C SER A 235 -17.59 10.65 8.17
N ILE A 236 -16.57 11.48 8.40
CA ILE A 236 -16.05 12.37 7.36
C ILE A 236 -14.60 12.78 7.61
N VAL A 237 -13.80 12.82 6.55
CA VAL A 237 -12.48 13.47 6.50
C VAL A 237 -12.56 14.58 5.45
N GLU A 238 -12.16 15.80 5.80
CA GLU A 238 -12.15 16.94 4.89
C GLU A 238 -10.86 17.73 5.00
N PHE A 239 -10.26 18.05 3.86
CA PHE A 239 -9.12 18.96 3.78
C PHE A 239 -9.28 19.97 2.65
N THR A 240 -8.74 21.16 2.85
CA THR A 240 -8.86 22.29 1.93
C THR A 240 -7.50 22.76 1.46
N LYS A 241 -7.47 23.38 0.28
CA LYS A 241 -6.25 23.91 -0.33
C LYS A 241 -5.52 24.85 0.64
N ASN A 242 -4.25 24.56 0.87
CA ASN A 242 -3.33 25.44 1.59
C ASN A 242 -2.95 26.64 0.69
N GLN A 243 -3.41 27.84 1.02
CA GLN A 243 -3.12 29.05 0.23
C GLN A 243 -1.66 29.52 0.37
N ASN A 244 -0.97 29.11 1.45
CA ASN A 244 0.43 29.44 1.71
C ASN A 244 1.41 28.38 1.18
N TYR A 245 0.89 27.34 0.51
CA TYR A 245 1.72 26.33 -0.11
C TYR A 245 2.63 26.94 -1.18
N TRP A 246 3.90 26.54 -1.20
CA TRP A 246 4.92 27.11 -2.10
C TRP A 246 4.54 26.95 -3.58
N ASP A 247 3.73 25.93 -3.91
CA ASP A 247 3.23 25.67 -5.26
C ASP A 247 1.70 25.71 -5.37
N ALA A 248 1.07 26.62 -4.62
CA ALA A 248 -0.40 26.74 -4.56
C ALA A 248 -1.06 26.97 -5.94
N GLU A 249 -0.35 27.52 -6.92
CA GLU A 249 -0.89 27.72 -8.28
C GLU A 249 -1.16 26.41 -9.04
N HIS A 250 -0.52 25.31 -8.62
CA HIS A 250 -0.69 23.97 -9.17
C HIS A 250 -1.65 23.09 -8.35
N VAL A 251 -2.29 23.65 -7.31
CA VAL A 251 -3.35 22.99 -6.53
C VAL A 251 -4.71 23.50 -7.02
N TYR A 252 -5.40 22.68 -7.82
CA TYR A 252 -6.65 23.09 -8.50
C TYR A 252 -7.92 22.69 -7.75
N ILE A 253 -7.89 21.59 -6.99
CA ILE A 253 -9.03 21.13 -6.19
C ILE A 253 -9.05 21.93 -4.88
N ASN A 254 -10.14 22.67 -4.63
CA ASN A 254 -10.24 23.53 -3.44
C ASN A 254 -10.54 22.73 -2.16
N LYS A 255 -11.41 21.72 -2.26
CA LYS A 255 -11.78 20.85 -1.15
C LYS A 255 -11.72 19.38 -1.56
N VAL A 256 -11.26 18.55 -0.63
CA VAL A 256 -11.36 17.09 -0.71
C VAL A 256 -12.24 16.62 0.43
N THR A 257 -13.20 15.75 0.13
CA THR A 257 -14.08 15.13 1.12
C THR A 257 -14.06 13.61 0.95
N TYR A 258 -13.77 12.90 2.03
CA TYR A 258 -13.99 11.46 2.14
C TYR A 258 -15.15 11.20 3.11
N THR A 259 -16.17 10.48 2.65
CA THR A 259 -17.30 10.04 3.49
C THR A 259 -17.07 8.60 3.95
N TYR A 260 -17.37 8.30 5.20
CA TYR A 260 -17.22 6.94 5.72
C TYR A 260 -18.21 5.99 5.03
N ASP A 261 -17.70 4.87 4.52
CA ASP A 261 -18.45 3.78 3.93
C ASP A 261 -17.87 2.45 4.45
N ASP A 262 -18.67 1.70 5.20
CA ASP A 262 -18.25 0.42 5.78
C ASP A 262 -18.37 -0.77 4.81
N GLY A 263 -18.78 -0.51 3.57
CA GLY A 263 -18.97 -1.48 2.50
C GLY A 263 -20.29 -2.25 2.56
N SER A 264 -21.17 -1.96 3.53
CA SER A 264 -22.44 -2.69 3.69
C SER A 264 -23.48 -2.36 2.61
N ASP A 265 -23.45 -1.14 2.04
CA ASP A 265 -24.27 -0.74 0.89
C ASP A 265 -23.44 -0.83 -0.40
N ASP A 266 -23.66 -1.91 -1.15
CA ASP A 266 -22.94 -2.19 -2.39
C ASP A 266 -23.25 -1.22 -3.54
N HIS A 267 -24.27 -0.35 -3.38
CA HIS A 267 -24.68 0.67 -4.36
C HIS A 267 -24.35 2.09 -3.93
N SER A 268 -23.91 2.31 -2.69
CA SER A 268 -23.61 3.63 -2.11
C SER A 268 -22.77 4.52 -3.05
N ILE A 269 -21.65 3.98 -3.55
CA ILE A 269 -20.73 4.73 -4.41
C ILE A 269 -21.35 5.07 -5.78
N MET A 270 -22.05 4.12 -6.41
CA MET A 270 -22.70 4.37 -7.71
C MET A 270 -23.84 5.38 -7.56
N ASN A 271 -24.69 5.23 -6.55
CA ASN A 271 -25.77 6.16 -6.25
C ASN A 271 -25.21 7.58 -5.97
N GLY A 272 -24.13 7.67 -5.19
CA GLY A 272 -23.47 8.94 -4.93
C GLY A 272 -22.84 9.56 -6.18
N PHE A 273 -22.26 8.76 -7.08
CA PHE A 273 -21.75 9.26 -8.36
C PHE A 273 -22.85 9.80 -9.28
N GLU A 274 -24.00 9.15 -9.33
CA GLU A 274 -25.16 9.58 -10.12
C GLU A 274 -25.84 10.83 -9.53
N ALA A 275 -25.85 10.94 -8.20
CA ALA A 275 -26.30 12.13 -7.48
C ALA A 275 -25.31 13.31 -7.59
N GLY A 276 -24.07 13.07 -8.07
CA GLY A 276 -23.01 14.07 -8.13
C GLY A 276 -22.27 14.29 -6.80
N THR A 277 -22.50 13.43 -5.82
CA THR A 277 -21.82 13.42 -4.51
C THR A 277 -20.41 12.83 -4.61
N TYR A 278 -20.17 11.83 -5.46
CA TYR A 278 -18.84 11.22 -5.64
C TYR A 278 -18.26 11.49 -7.03
N THR A 279 -16.94 11.65 -7.07
CA THR A 279 -16.20 11.97 -8.30
C THR A 279 -16.12 10.77 -9.25
N SER A 280 -16.11 9.55 -8.71
CA SER A 280 -15.98 8.30 -9.47
C SER A 280 -16.82 7.19 -8.87
N ALA A 281 -17.16 6.19 -9.68
CA ALA A 281 -17.74 4.93 -9.22
C ALA A 281 -17.28 3.78 -10.11
N SER A 282 -17.14 2.61 -9.52
CA SER A 282 -16.93 1.37 -10.26
C SER A 282 -18.23 0.58 -10.37
N ILE A 283 -18.42 -0.05 -11.53
CA ILE A 283 -19.50 -1.02 -11.78
C ILE A 283 -19.04 -2.34 -11.17
N ARG A 284 -19.75 -2.83 -10.15
CA ARG A 284 -19.25 -3.91 -9.29
C ARG A 284 -19.72 -5.29 -9.76
N GLY A 285 -18.83 -6.28 -9.67
CA GLY A 285 -19.14 -7.67 -9.98
C GLY A 285 -20.03 -8.39 -8.96
N THR A 286 -20.27 -7.76 -7.81
CA THR A 286 -21.19 -8.22 -6.77
C THR A 286 -22.66 -8.01 -7.12
N TRP A 287 -22.97 -7.14 -8.06
CA TRP A 287 -24.32 -6.93 -8.55
C TRP A 287 -24.82 -8.14 -9.37
N SER A 288 -26.13 -8.24 -9.53
CA SER A 288 -26.70 -9.26 -10.43
C SER A 288 -26.18 -9.07 -11.86
N THR A 289 -26.03 -10.13 -12.64
CA THR A 289 -25.57 -10.04 -14.04
C THR A 289 -26.42 -9.08 -14.87
N GLU A 290 -27.75 -9.12 -14.71
CA GLU A 290 -28.67 -8.20 -15.39
C GLU A 290 -28.39 -6.73 -15.03
N GLU A 291 -28.13 -6.45 -13.76
CA GLU A 291 -27.82 -5.10 -13.30
C GLU A 291 -26.44 -4.63 -13.78
N PHE A 292 -25.41 -5.49 -13.65
CA PHE A 292 -24.08 -5.22 -14.18
C PHE A 292 -24.14 -4.86 -15.67
N ASP A 293 -24.79 -5.69 -16.47
CA ASP A 293 -24.93 -5.47 -17.92
C ASP A 293 -25.70 -4.19 -18.24
N LYS A 294 -26.75 -3.87 -17.46
CA LYS A 294 -27.49 -2.61 -17.60
C LYS A 294 -26.60 -1.39 -17.34
N TYR A 295 -25.75 -1.41 -16.32
CA TYR A 295 -24.84 -0.31 -16.03
C TYR A 295 -23.71 -0.21 -17.06
N MET A 296 -23.21 -1.35 -17.54
CA MET A 296 -22.24 -1.39 -18.65
C MET A 296 -22.83 -0.78 -19.93
N ASP A 297 -24.09 -1.08 -20.29
CA ASP A 297 -24.74 -0.45 -21.46
C ASP A 297 -25.04 1.04 -21.22
N LYS A 298 -25.51 1.42 -20.02
CA LYS A 298 -25.77 2.82 -19.64
C LYS A 298 -24.53 3.69 -19.81
N TYR A 299 -23.36 3.17 -19.43
CA TYR A 299 -22.09 3.89 -19.44
C TYR A 299 -21.11 3.42 -20.52
N LYS A 300 -21.58 2.75 -21.58
CA LYS A 300 -20.69 2.17 -22.61
C LYS A 300 -19.72 3.15 -23.28
N ASP A 301 -20.09 4.43 -23.35
CA ASP A 301 -19.25 5.50 -23.92
C ASP A 301 -18.38 6.21 -22.87
N ASN A 302 -18.50 5.83 -21.59
CA ASN A 302 -17.81 6.46 -20.45
C ASN A 302 -16.96 5.49 -19.62
N VAL A 303 -17.27 4.20 -19.65
CA VAL A 303 -16.60 3.18 -18.85
C VAL A 303 -15.20 2.89 -19.37
N TYR A 304 -14.23 2.81 -18.46
CA TYR A 304 -12.86 2.44 -18.77
C TYR A 304 -12.28 1.55 -17.68
N ILE A 305 -11.15 0.91 -17.99
CA ILE A 305 -10.36 0.14 -17.03
C ILE A 305 -9.16 1.02 -16.61
N PRO A 306 -9.02 1.38 -15.32
CA PRO A 306 -7.89 2.16 -14.82
C PRO A 306 -6.52 1.51 -15.11
N MET A 307 -5.45 2.30 -15.02
CA MET A 307 -4.09 1.74 -15.01
C MET A 307 -3.86 0.94 -13.71
N THR A 308 -3.06 -0.11 -13.82
CA THR A 308 -2.51 -0.82 -12.66
C THR A 308 -1.54 0.08 -11.90
N ASP A 309 -1.43 -0.12 -10.59
CA ASP A 309 -0.50 0.56 -9.69
C ASP A 309 0.70 -0.34 -9.37
N GLY A 310 1.60 0.10 -8.48
CA GLY A 310 2.72 -0.73 -8.03
C GLY A 310 2.32 -1.88 -7.10
N GLY A 311 1.05 -2.00 -6.70
CA GLY A 311 0.65 -2.96 -5.68
C GLY A 311 0.69 -4.42 -6.14
N THR A 312 1.08 -5.29 -5.22
CA THR A 312 0.90 -6.75 -5.34
C THR A 312 0.25 -7.29 -4.08
N PHE A 313 -0.94 -7.89 -4.23
CA PHE A 313 -1.65 -8.65 -3.20
C PHE A 313 -1.55 -10.13 -3.51
N SER A 314 -1.24 -10.91 -2.48
CA SER A 314 -0.91 -12.32 -2.57
C SER A 314 -1.87 -13.17 -1.73
N LEU A 315 -2.08 -14.41 -2.17
CA LEU A 315 -2.52 -15.49 -1.30
C LEU A 315 -1.29 -15.98 -0.53
N ALA A 316 -1.27 -15.70 0.76
CA ALA A 316 -0.19 -16.05 1.68
C ALA A 316 -0.58 -17.23 2.58
N PHE A 317 0.45 -17.85 3.16
CA PHE A 317 0.33 -18.94 4.11
C PHE A 317 0.84 -18.50 5.48
N ASN A 318 0.19 -18.97 6.55
CA ASN A 318 0.70 -18.77 7.90
C ASN A 318 1.65 -19.91 8.26
N TYR A 319 2.96 -19.61 8.21
CA TYR A 319 4.01 -20.61 8.36
C TYR A 319 4.21 -21.09 9.79
N ASN A 320 3.76 -20.32 10.79
CA ASN A 320 3.90 -20.67 12.20
C ASN A 320 2.67 -20.21 13.00
N ARG A 321 1.49 -20.67 12.55
CA ARG A 321 0.20 -20.33 13.18
C ARG A 321 0.15 -20.84 14.61
N ARG A 322 0.00 -19.90 15.56
CA ARG A 322 -0.01 -20.17 17.01
C ARG A 322 -1.36 -19.85 17.67
N SER A 323 -2.11 -18.93 17.07
CA SER A 323 -3.48 -18.61 17.48
C SER A 323 -4.50 -19.39 16.64
N PHE A 324 -5.60 -19.78 17.29
CA PHE A 324 -6.69 -20.54 16.70
C PHE A 324 -8.04 -20.04 17.23
N ASN A 325 -8.19 -18.72 17.41
CA ASN A 325 -9.45 -18.13 17.87
C ASN A 325 -10.49 -18.14 16.75
N ASN A 326 -10.02 -18.06 15.50
CA ASN A 326 -10.81 -18.16 14.28
C ASN A 326 -10.49 -19.49 13.58
N THR A 327 -11.03 -20.61 14.06
CA THR A 327 -10.78 -21.91 13.43
C THR A 327 -12.02 -22.81 13.44
N ASN A 328 -12.14 -23.63 12.39
CA ASN A 328 -13.07 -24.76 12.36
C ASN A 328 -12.42 -26.09 12.80
N LYS A 329 -11.12 -26.09 13.11
CA LYS A 329 -10.40 -27.28 13.57
C LYS A 329 -10.76 -27.60 15.01
N THR A 330 -11.02 -28.87 15.29
CA THR A 330 -11.50 -29.32 16.60
C THR A 330 -10.45 -30.10 17.38
N THR A 331 -9.36 -30.53 16.72
CA THR A 331 -8.31 -31.36 17.32
C THR A 331 -6.91 -30.82 17.01
N ASP A 332 -5.95 -31.12 17.88
CA ASP A 332 -4.55 -30.73 17.64
C ASP A 332 -3.92 -31.50 16.47
N ALA A 333 -4.39 -32.73 16.19
CA ALA A 333 -3.95 -33.50 15.03
C ALA A 333 -4.32 -32.81 13.70
N GLU A 334 -5.50 -32.18 13.61
CA GLU A 334 -5.88 -31.39 12.43
C GLU A 334 -4.99 -30.15 12.25
N LYS A 335 -4.67 -29.46 13.36
CA LYS A 335 -3.77 -28.30 13.36
C LYS A 335 -2.36 -28.69 12.91
N GLU A 336 -1.81 -29.76 13.48
CA GLU A 336 -0.49 -30.28 13.15
C GLU A 336 -0.40 -30.75 11.69
N ASN A 337 -1.42 -31.48 11.21
CA ASN A 337 -1.48 -31.94 9.83
C ASN A 337 -1.56 -30.76 8.84
N THR A 338 -2.31 -29.71 9.18
CA THR A 338 -2.40 -28.49 8.36
C THR A 338 -1.07 -27.72 8.34
N HIS A 339 -0.41 -27.58 9.49
CA HIS A 339 0.91 -26.96 9.57
C HIS A 339 1.95 -27.72 8.74
N LYS A 340 2.01 -29.05 8.83
CA LYS A 340 2.87 -29.90 7.98
C LYS A 340 2.58 -29.71 6.50
N ALA A 341 1.31 -29.61 6.13
CA ALA A 341 0.91 -29.36 4.75
C ALA A 341 1.41 -28.00 4.26
N ILE A 342 1.20 -26.93 5.02
CA ILE A 342 1.67 -25.57 4.67
C ILE A 342 3.18 -25.50 4.52
N LEU A 343 3.96 -26.15 5.40
CA LEU A 343 5.42 -26.17 5.30
C LEU A 343 5.92 -26.94 4.06
N ASN A 344 5.14 -27.87 3.52
CA ASN A 344 5.52 -28.62 2.32
C ASN A 344 5.37 -27.78 1.03
N LYS A 345 6.49 -27.61 0.31
CA LYS A 345 6.55 -26.91 -0.98
C LYS A 345 5.55 -27.43 -2.02
N ASN A 346 5.45 -28.75 -2.18
CA ASN A 346 4.55 -29.33 -3.18
C ASN A 346 3.07 -29.12 -2.84
N PHE A 347 2.72 -29.04 -1.55
CA PHE A 347 1.35 -28.69 -1.14
C PHE A 347 0.99 -27.25 -1.51
N ARG A 348 1.91 -26.29 -1.29
CA ARG A 348 1.70 -24.89 -1.68
C ARG A 348 1.60 -24.73 -3.20
N LEU A 349 2.48 -25.39 -3.95
CA LEU A 349 2.40 -25.43 -5.42
C LEU A 349 1.11 -26.11 -5.91
N ALA A 350 0.63 -27.14 -5.22
CA ALA A 350 -0.66 -27.76 -5.54
C ALA A 350 -1.82 -26.78 -5.35
N LEU A 351 -1.81 -26.00 -4.26
CA LEU A 351 -2.81 -24.94 -4.04
C LEU A 351 -2.74 -23.87 -5.14
N GLN A 352 -1.53 -23.41 -5.50
CA GLN A 352 -1.33 -22.44 -6.58
C GLN A 352 -1.89 -22.95 -7.92
N ALA A 353 -1.57 -24.18 -8.30
CA ALA A 353 -2.07 -24.80 -9.52
C ALA A 353 -3.58 -25.05 -9.50
N ALA A 354 -4.18 -25.18 -8.32
CA ALA A 354 -5.61 -25.40 -8.14
C ALA A 354 -6.43 -24.10 -8.12
N PHE A 355 -5.79 -22.93 -8.00
CA PHE A 355 -6.44 -21.65 -7.82
C PHE A 355 -6.76 -20.98 -9.16
N ASP A 356 -8.04 -20.93 -9.53
CA ASP A 356 -8.51 -20.15 -10.69
C ASP A 356 -8.60 -18.66 -10.32
N ARG A 357 -7.51 -17.92 -10.57
CA ARG A 357 -7.39 -16.51 -10.16
C ARG A 357 -8.30 -15.60 -10.99
N VAL A 358 -8.54 -15.93 -12.26
CA VAL A 358 -9.47 -15.17 -13.11
C VAL A 358 -10.90 -15.28 -12.58
N ALA A 359 -11.38 -16.50 -12.29
CA ALA A 359 -12.72 -16.70 -11.73
C ALA A 359 -12.89 -16.08 -10.34
N TYR A 360 -11.81 -16.05 -9.55
CA TYR A 360 -11.76 -15.33 -8.27
C TYR A 360 -11.89 -13.83 -8.46
N LEU A 361 -11.05 -13.21 -9.29
CA LEU A 361 -11.04 -11.76 -9.48
C LEU A 361 -12.35 -11.25 -10.08
N LYS A 362 -12.96 -12.03 -10.97
CA LYS A 362 -14.28 -11.74 -11.56
C LYS A 362 -15.38 -11.55 -10.51
N GLN A 363 -15.28 -12.16 -9.32
CA GLN A 363 -16.27 -11.95 -8.25
C GLN A 363 -16.31 -10.50 -7.74
N ARG A 364 -15.21 -9.75 -7.88
CA ARG A 364 -15.13 -8.34 -7.50
C ARG A 364 -15.44 -7.41 -8.68
N VAL A 365 -14.91 -7.73 -9.86
CA VAL A 365 -14.87 -6.79 -11.01
C VAL A 365 -15.94 -7.07 -12.08
N GLY A 366 -16.60 -8.23 -12.04
CA GLY A 366 -17.79 -8.57 -12.83
C GLY A 366 -17.51 -9.23 -14.17
N ASP A 367 -16.43 -8.85 -14.86
CA ASP A 367 -16.07 -9.43 -16.16
C ASP A 367 -14.62 -9.95 -16.22
N GLU A 368 -14.34 -10.72 -17.27
CA GLU A 368 -13.06 -11.39 -17.48
C GLU A 368 -11.94 -10.43 -17.91
N THR A 369 -12.25 -9.35 -18.63
CA THR A 369 -11.26 -8.37 -19.11
C THR A 369 -10.68 -7.61 -17.93
N ALA A 370 -11.55 -7.07 -17.06
CA ALA A 370 -11.12 -6.41 -15.83
C ALA A 370 -10.40 -7.38 -14.87
N ALA A 371 -10.87 -8.63 -14.79
CA ALA A 371 -10.24 -9.66 -13.94
C ALA A 371 -8.81 -9.96 -14.40
N LYS A 372 -8.60 -10.16 -15.71
CA LYS A 372 -7.27 -10.36 -16.28
C LYS A 372 -6.37 -9.15 -16.09
N ALA A 373 -6.89 -7.94 -16.34
CA ALA A 373 -6.14 -6.70 -16.14
C ALA A 373 -5.69 -6.49 -14.67
N SER A 374 -6.34 -7.17 -13.72
CA SER A 374 -5.98 -7.10 -12.30
C SER A 374 -4.82 -8.04 -11.92
N LEU A 375 -4.50 -9.04 -12.75
CA LEU A 375 -3.60 -10.14 -12.36
C LEU A 375 -2.17 -9.66 -12.07
N ARG A 376 -1.60 -10.23 -11.01
CA ARG A 376 -0.16 -10.16 -10.68
C ARG A 376 0.40 -11.58 -10.70
N ASN A 377 1.50 -11.80 -11.41
CA ASN A 377 2.11 -13.12 -11.55
C ASN A 377 3.39 -13.31 -10.74
N GLU A 378 4.03 -12.24 -10.32
CA GLU A 378 5.26 -12.24 -9.53
C GLU A 378 5.15 -11.16 -8.45
N LEU A 379 6.07 -11.14 -7.48
CA LEU A 379 5.95 -10.18 -6.38
C LEU A 379 6.31 -8.77 -6.86
N VAL A 380 7.43 -8.64 -7.57
CA VAL A 380 7.83 -7.40 -8.26
C VAL A 380 7.10 -7.35 -9.60
N PRO A 381 6.23 -6.36 -9.87
CA PRO A 381 5.53 -6.27 -11.15
C PRO A 381 6.49 -6.30 -12.35
N THR A 382 6.12 -7.03 -13.40
CA THR A 382 6.97 -7.29 -14.58
C THR A 382 7.60 -6.05 -15.19
N THR A 383 6.88 -4.94 -15.18
CA THR A 383 7.30 -3.67 -15.81
C THR A 383 7.89 -2.67 -14.80
N PHE A 384 8.14 -3.08 -13.55
CA PHE A 384 8.60 -2.20 -12.47
C PHE A 384 9.99 -1.61 -12.73
N VAL A 385 10.94 -2.45 -13.14
CA VAL A 385 12.28 -2.07 -13.60
C VAL A 385 12.66 -2.84 -14.86
N GLN A 386 13.78 -2.47 -15.48
CA GLN A 386 14.31 -3.15 -16.66
C GLN A 386 15.71 -3.71 -16.40
N ILE A 387 16.03 -4.83 -17.05
CA ILE A 387 17.36 -5.43 -17.09
C ILE A 387 17.80 -5.40 -18.56
N LYS A 388 18.85 -4.64 -18.88
CA LYS A 388 19.40 -4.50 -20.25
C LYS A 388 18.35 -4.08 -21.28
N GLY A 389 17.41 -3.22 -20.87
CA GLY A 389 16.32 -2.71 -21.71
C GLY A 389 15.15 -3.68 -21.91
N GLU A 390 15.12 -4.81 -21.20
CA GLU A 390 14.00 -5.74 -21.17
C GLU A 390 13.27 -5.68 -19.82
N ASP A 391 11.97 -5.93 -19.83
CA ASP A 391 11.15 -6.01 -18.61
C ASP A 391 11.69 -7.05 -17.63
N TYR A 392 11.76 -6.69 -16.34
CA TYR A 392 12.29 -7.50 -15.26
C TYR A 392 11.73 -8.94 -15.24
N GLY A 393 10.41 -9.08 -15.41
CA GLY A 393 9.72 -10.38 -15.35
C GLY A 393 10.15 -11.37 -16.43
N LYS A 394 10.78 -10.94 -17.54
CA LYS A 394 11.38 -11.87 -18.51
C LYS A 394 12.56 -12.63 -17.91
N THR A 395 13.38 -11.95 -17.12
CA THR A 395 14.51 -12.58 -16.43
C THR A 395 14.03 -13.54 -15.36
N VAL A 396 13.01 -13.14 -14.58
CA VAL A 396 12.38 -14.01 -13.57
C VAL A 396 11.79 -15.26 -14.21
N ALA A 397 10.97 -15.11 -15.26
CA ALA A 397 10.36 -16.25 -15.96
C ALA A 397 11.39 -17.26 -16.48
N LYS A 398 12.51 -16.76 -17.01
CA LYS A 398 13.63 -17.60 -17.44
C LYS A 398 14.24 -18.35 -16.24
N LEU A 399 14.54 -17.67 -15.14
CA LEU A 399 15.13 -18.28 -13.96
C LEU A 399 14.23 -19.37 -13.36
N VAL A 400 12.91 -19.13 -13.30
CA VAL A 400 11.94 -20.13 -12.82
C VAL A 400 11.94 -21.38 -13.70
N THR A 401 11.88 -21.21 -15.02
CA THR A 401 11.84 -22.35 -15.96
C THR A 401 13.16 -23.11 -16.06
N GLU A 402 14.29 -22.50 -15.69
CA GLU A 402 15.59 -23.19 -15.55
C GLU A 402 15.68 -24.05 -14.28
N GLN A 403 14.92 -23.71 -13.23
CA GLN A 403 15.00 -24.34 -11.91
C GLN A 403 13.91 -25.40 -11.67
N THR A 404 12.76 -25.30 -12.34
CA THR A 404 11.65 -26.23 -12.15
C THR A 404 10.87 -26.50 -13.44
N ASP A 405 10.38 -27.73 -13.60
CA ASP A 405 9.49 -28.14 -14.69
C ASP A 405 8.00 -27.98 -14.34
N VAL A 406 7.68 -27.51 -13.12
CA VAL A 406 6.30 -27.40 -12.62
C VAL A 406 5.43 -26.53 -13.53
N PHE A 407 6.00 -25.47 -14.10
CA PHE A 407 5.31 -24.50 -14.96
C PHE A 407 5.54 -24.77 -16.46
N GLY A 408 6.13 -25.93 -16.81
CA GLY A 408 6.53 -26.25 -18.17
C GLY A 408 7.77 -25.46 -18.65
N ASN A 409 8.08 -25.56 -19.94
CA ASN A 409 9.31 -25.00 -20.53
C ASN A 409 9.18 -23.51 -20.92
N SER A 410 8.01 -22.90 -20.70
CA SER A 410 7.76 -21.50 -21.03
C SER A 410 6.77 -20.91 -20.03
N LEU A 411 7.22 -19.93 -19.26
CA LEU A 411 6.41 -19.20 -18.29
C LEU A 411 6.21 -17.77 -18.81
N ASP A 412 4.96 -17.32 -18.88
CA ASP A 412 4.62 -15.94 -19.24
C ASP A 412 4.11 -15.22 -18.00
N LEU A 413 4.97 -14.36 -17.43
CA LEU A 413 4.65 -13.56 -16.24
C LEU A 413 3.97 -12.23 -16.59
N SER A 414 3.80 -11.91 -17.89
CA SER A 414 3.21 -10.63 -18.29
C SER A 414 1.80 -10.43 -17.69
N GLU A 415 1.48 -9.17 -17.39
CA GLU A 415 0.17 -8.78 -16.87
C GLU A 415 -0.95 -9.22 -17.83
N GLY A 416 -2.08 -9.67 -17.28
CA GLY A 416 -3.22 -10.13 -18.10
C GLY A 416 -3.30 -11.63 -18.36
N GLN A 417 -2.27 -12.41 -17.98
CA GLN A 417 -2.25 -13.87 -18.13
C GLN A 417 -2.29 -14.57 -16.76
N ASP A 418 -2.90 -15.75 -16.70
CA ASP A 418 -2.82 -16.66 -15.55
C ASP A 418 -1.97 -17.88 -15.91
N PRO A 419 -0.64 -17.86 -15.68
CA PRO A 419 0.24 -18.97 -16.03
C PRO A 419 0.18 -20.16 -15.07
N TYR A 420 -0.53 -20.05 -13.94
CA TYR A 420 -0.40 -21.02 -12.85
C TYR A 420 -1.53 -22.04 -12.80
N TYR A 421 -2.74 -21.66 -13.18
CA TYR A 421 -3.91 -22.54 -13.06
C TYR A 421 -3.77 -23.80 -13.92
N ASN A 422 -3.59 -24.95 -13.26
CA ASN A 422 -3.42 -26.26 -13.87
C ASN A 422 -3.94 -27.37 -12.93
N PRO A 423 -5.23 -27.75 -13.03
CA PRO A 423 -5.85 -28.75 -12.15
C PRO A 423 -5.19 -30.13 -12.17
N ASP A 424 -4.58 -30.53 -13.28
CA ASP A 424 -3.91 -31.83 -13.35
C ASP A 424 -2.57 -31.80 -12.64
N LYS A 425 -1.81 -30.70 -12.78
CA LYS A 425 -0.58 -30.50 -12.01
C LYS A 425 -0.85 -30.36 -10.52
N ALA A 426 -1.96 -29.75 -10.12
CA ALA A 426 -2.39 -29.68 -8.73
C ALA A 426 -2.53 -31.07 -8.08
N LYS A 427 -3.15 -32.04 -8.76
CA LYS A 427 -3.31 -33.41 -8.26
C LYS A 427 -1.97 -34.13 -8.12
N GLU A 428 -1.08 -33.97 -9.10
CA GLU A 428 0.25 -34.57 -9.10
C GLU A 428 1.07 -34.06 -7.90
N LEU A 429 1.10 -32.74 -7.71
CA LEU A 429 1.83 -32.09 -6.63
C LEU A 429 1.25 -32.44 -5.26
N LEU A 430 -0.09 -32.53 -5.13
CA LEU A 430 -0.72 -32.92 -3.88
C LEU A 430 -0.39 -34.37 -3.49
N ALA A 431 -0.37 -35.29 -4.46
CA ALA A 431 0.03 -36.67 -4.21
C ALA A 431 1.49 -36.77 -3.72
N LYS A 432 2.38 -35.97 -4.32
CA LYS A 432 3.78 -35.85 -3.90
C LYS A 432 3.89 -35.28 -2.48
N ALA A 433 3.17 -34.20 -2.18
CA ALA A 433 3.12 -33.59 -0.85
C ALA A 433 2.63 -34.58 0.23
N ALA A 434 1.55 -35.31 -0.06
CA ALA A 434 1.00 -36.31 0.87
C ALA A 434 2.00 -37.41 1.19
N SER A 435 2.76 -37.87 0.18
CA SER A 435 3.80 -38.89 0.37
C SER A 435 5.02 -38.35 1.13
N GLU A 436 5.48 -37.13 0.83
CA GLU A 436 6.69 -36.55 1.43
C GLU A 436 6.49 -36.13 2.89
N ALA A 437 5.35 -35.50 3.19
CA ALA A 437 5.06 -34.96 4.51
C ALA A 437 4.18 -35.88 5.37
N GLY A 438 3.78 -37.05 4.85
CA GLY A 438 2.93 -38.00 5.56
C GLY A 438 1.56 -37.42 5.92
N LEU A 439 0.97 -36.65 5.00
CA LEU A 439 -0.28 -35.92 5.27
C LEU A 439 -1.48 -36.87 5.37
N THR A 440 -2.37 -36.57 6.30
CA THR A 440 -3.72 -37.16 6.33
C THR A 440 -4.63 -36.30 5.46
N LEU A 441 -5.11 -36.86 4.35
CA LEU A 441 -6.07 -36.16 3.48
C LEU A 441 -7.52 -36.49 3.89
N PRO A 442 -8.47 -35.55 3.77
CA PRO A 442 -8.27 -34.17 3.28
C PRO A 442 -7.60 -33.25 4.31
N VAL A 443 -6.91 -32.22 3.82
CA VAL A 443 -6.36 -31.12 4.64
C VAL A 443 -7.29 -29.91 4.54
N SER A 444 -7.67 -29.33 5.68
CA SER A 444 -8.59 -28.17 5.75
C SER A 444 -7.85 -26.87 6.10
N LEU A 445 -7.96 -25.87 5.23
CA LEU A 445 -7.37 -24.54 5.40
C LEU A 445 -8.43 -23.52 5.82
N ASP A 446 -8.21 -22.82 6.91
CA ASP A 446 -9.06 -21.73 7.39
C ASP A 446 -8.70 -20.41 6.72
N LEU A 447 -9.72 -19.75 6.14
CA LEU A 447 -9.63 -18.47 5.44
C LEU A 447 -10.61 -17.47 6.05
N VAL A 448 -10.09 -16.52 6.82
CA VAL A 448 -10.88 -15.42 7.40
C VAL A 448 -11.28 -14.40 6.32
N THR A 449 -12.50 -13.89 6.39
CA THR A 449 -13.02 -12.85 5.48
C THR A 449 -13.85 -11.82 6.25
N LEU A 450 -13.92 -10.58 5.75
CA LEU A 450 -14.81 -9.56 6.29
C LEU A 450 -16.27 -9.88 5.94
N SER A 451 -17.09 -10.14 6.95
CA SER A 451 -18.53 -10.44 6.78
C SER A 451 -19.33 -9.30 6.14
N THR A 452 -18.87 -8.06 6.27
CA THR A 452 -19.51 -6.88 5.66
C THR A 452 -19.15 -6.69 4.19
N MET A 453 -18.11 -7.37 3.68
CA MET A 453 -17.63 -7.22 2.31
C MET A 453 -18.06 -8.41 1.44
N SER A 454 -19.22 -8.30 0.80
CA SER A 454 -19.80 -9.38 -0.02
C SER A 454 -18.85 -9.90 -1.11
N PHE A 455 -18.09 -9.03 -1.78
CA PHE A 455 -17.13 -9.46 -2.80
C PHE A 455 -16.02 -10.34 -2.20
N ALA A 456 -15.56 -10.07 -0.99
CA ALA A 456 -14.50 -10.84 -0.34
C ALA A 456 -14.97 -12.25 0.00
N VAL A 457 -16.22 -12.38 0.46
CA VAL A 457 -16.87 -13.69 0.69
C VAL A 457 -17.09 -14.43 -0.63
N ASN A 458 -17.55 -13.75 -1.68
CA ASN A 458 -17.72 -14.35 -3.01
C ASN A 458 -16.39 -14.84 -3.59
N GLN A 459 -15.33 -14.02 -3.46
CA GLN A 459 -13.95 -14.35 -3.82
C GLN A 459 -13.46 -15.61 -3.09
N ALA A 460 -13.59 -15.65 -1.77
CA ALA A 460 -13.21 -16.81 -0.97
C ALA A 460 -13.98 -18.09 -1.36
N ASN A 461 -15.28 -17.98 -1.66
CA ASN A 461 -16.07 -19.09 -2.19
C ASN A 461 -15.64 -19.54 -3.59
N SER A 462 -15.18 -18.62 -4.45
CA SER A 462 -14.62 -18.94 -5.77
C SER A 462 -13.28 -19.67 -5.66
N LEU A 463 -12.40 -19.22 -4.76
CA LEU A 463 -11.17 -19.93 -4.39
C LEU A 463 -11.48 -21.34 -3.87
N LYS A 464 -12.39 -21.46 -2.89
CA LYS A 464 -12.87 -22.76 -2.37
C LYS A 464 -13.31 -23.69 -3.49
N LYS A 465 -14.20 -23.21 -4.37
CA LYS A 465 -14.77 -23.99 -5.46
C LYS A 465 -13.70 -24.49 -6.44
N SER A 466 -12.77 -23.62 -6.85
CA SER A 466 -11.71 -24.00 -7.80
C SER A 466 -10.74 -25.01 -7.19
N VAL A 467 -10.29 -24.75 -5.96
CA VAL A 467 -9.33 -25.62 -5.25
C VAL A 467 -9.91 -27.00 -4.95
N GLU A 468 -11.12 -27.06 -4.39
CA GLU A 468 -11.77 -28.34 -4.05
C GLU A 468 -12.09 -29.16 -5.30
N ALA A 469 -12.51 -28.50 -6.39
CA ALA A 469 -12.76 -29.20 -7.64
C ALA A 469 -11.45 -29.75 -8.26
N ALA A 470 -10.39 -28.93 -8.33
CA ALA A 470 -9.12 -29.34 -8.91
C ALA A 470 -8.44 -30.46 -8.12
N THR A 471 -8.63 -30.50 -6.80
CA THR A 471 -8.00 -31.50 -5.91
C THR A 471 -8.91 -32.66 -5.54
N ASN A 472 -10.12 -32.77 -6.12
CA ASN A 472 -11.13 -33.78 -5.74
C ASN A 472 -11.45 -33.77 -4.23
N GLY A 473 -11.56 -32.58 -3.64
CA GLY A 473 -11.89 -32.36 -2.24
C GLY A 473 -10.79 -32.77 -1.26
N GLN A 474 -9.55 -32.95 -1.72
CA GLN A 474 -8.43 -33.33 -0.86
C GLN A 474 -7.77 -32.12 -0.18
N ILE A 475 -7.89 -30.92 -0.78
CA ILE A 475 -7.67 -29.64 -0.10
C ILE A 475 -9.03 -28.99 0.10
N LEU A 476 -9.41 -28.74 1.35
CA LEU A 476 -10.67 -28.11 1.72
C LEU A 476 -10.42 -26.67 2.17
N ILE A 477 -11.26 -25.73 1.75
CA ILE A 477 -11.20 -24.33 2.18
C ILE A 477 -12.39 -24.02 3.08
N ASN A 478 -12.10 -23.67 4.33
CA ASN A 478 -13.06 -23.20 5.31
C ASN A 478 -13.16 -21.68 5.22
N VAL A 479 -14.16 -21.18 4.51
CA VAL A 479 -14.45 -19.73 4.43
C VAL A 479 -15.11 -19.30 5.74
N MET A 480 -14.50 -18.35 6.45
CA MET A 480 -14.95 -17.86 7.75
C MET A 480 -15.22 -16.35 7.69
N PRO A 481 -16.45 -15.93 7.38
CA PRO A 481 -16.85 -14.54 7.51
C PRO A 481 -16.94 -14.15 8.98
N ILE A 482 -16.13 -13.18 9.40
CA ILE A 482 -16.07 -12.67 10.78
C ILE A 482 -16.34 -11.16 10.81
N ASP A 483 -16.57 -10.60 11.99
CA ASP A 483 -16.79 -9.17 12.13
C ASP A 483 -15.52 -8.35 11.84
N LYS A 484 -15.70 -7.05 11.64
CA LYS A 484 -14.66 -6.12 11.20
C LYS A 484 -13.48 -6.08 12.17
N ASP A 485 -13.76 -5.97 13.46
CA ASP A 485 -12.73 -5.77 14.49
C ASP A 485 -11.91 -7.07 14.64
N ALA A 486 -12.58 -8.22 14.70
CA ALA A 486 -11.92 -9.53 14.73
C ALA A 486 -11.04 -9.78 13.48
N TYR A 487 -11.54 -9.41 12.29
CA TYR A 487 -10.77 -9.56 11.05
C TYR A 487 -9.48 -8.74 11.05
N TYR A 488 -9.56 -7.45 11.37
CA TYR A 488 -8.38 -6.59 11.35
C TYR A 488 -7.38 -6.97 12.44
N ALA A 489 -7.85 -7.40 13.62
CA ALA A 489 -6.98 -7.90 14.68
C ALA A 489 -6.22 -9.18 14.27
N ALA A 490 -6.86 -10.10 13.55
CA ALA A 490 -6.24 -11.33 13.06
C ALA A 490 -5.36 -11.12 11.81
N THR A 491 -5.38 -9.93 11.20
CA THR A 491 -4.72 -9.63 9.91
C THR A 491 -3.90 -8.33 9.96
N TYR A 492 -4.37 -7.24 9.36
CA TYR A 492 -3.64 -5.99 9.09
C TYR A 492 -3.15 -5.24 10.34
N LEU A 493 -3.79 -5.45 11.50
CA LEU A 493 -3.43 -4.83 12.77
C LEU A 493 -2.68 -5.77 13.71
N ALA A 494 -2.36 -7.01 13.29
CA ALA A 494 -1.50 -7.89 14.06
C ALA A 494 -0.10 -7.25 14.24
N THR A 495 0.45 -7.35 15.45
CA THR A 495 1.73 -6.75 15.84
C THR A 495 2.83 -7.79 16.06
N SER A 496 2.49 -9.08 16.02
CA SER A 496 3.44 -10.20 16.05
C SER A 496 2.94 -11.39 15.25
N GLY A 497 3.84 -12.27 14.82
CA GLY A 497 3.47 -13.49 14.11
C GLY A 497 2.54 -14.42 14.90
N ASN A 498 2.47 -14.28 16.23
CA ASN A 498 1.55 -15.04 17.07
C ASN A 498 0.09 -14.57 16.94
N GLU A 499 -0.13 -13.30 16.60
CA GLU A 499 -1.45 -12.67 16.53
C GLU A 499 -2.14 -12.92 15.19
N SER A 500 -1.38 -13.17 14.12
CA SER A 500 -1.90 -13.58 12.82
C SER A 500 -2.61 -14.93 12.91
N ASP A 501 -3.94 -14.93 12.74
CA ASP A 501 -4.83 -16.07 13.07
C ASP A 501 -5.66 -16.55 11.87
N TRP A 502 -5.00 -17.26 10.96
CA TRP A 502 -5.55 -17.85 9.74
C TRP A 502 -4.54 -18.85 9.16
N ASP A 503 -4.97 -19.80 8.31
CA ASP A 503 -4.02 -20.71 7.63
C ASP A 503 -3.58 -20.14 6.28
N ILE A 504 -4.53 -19.58 5.55
CA ILE A 504 -4.30 -18.83 4.30
C ILE A 504 -5.04 -17.50 4.33
N SER A 505 -4.50 -16.49 3.66
CA SER A 505 -5.11 -15.17 3.57
C SER A 505 -4.78 -14.47 2.26
N THR A 506 -5.75 -13.76 1.69
CA THR A 506 -5.55 -12.83 0.57
C THR A 506 -5.44 -11.37 1.04
N ALA A 507 -5.32 -11.15 2.35
CA ALA A 507 -5.19 -9.83 2.98
C ALA A 507 -3.72 -9.39 3.14
N VAL A 508 -2.81 -10.05 2.42
CA VAL A 508 -1.37 -9.78 2.45
C VAL A 508 -1.02 -9.09 1.14
N GLY A 509 -0.55 -7.85 1.22
CA GLY A 509 -0.20 -7.08 0.05
C GLY A 509 0.84 -6.01 0.36
N TRP A 510 1.50 -5.55 -0.69
CA TRP A 510 2.56 -4.57 -0.60
C TRP A 510 2.52 -3.60 -1.76
N ASN A 511 2.74 -2.32 -1.45
CA ASN A 511 3.05 -1.27 -2.41
C ASN A 511 4.52 -0.91 -2.19
N PRO A 512 5.35 -0.78 -3.23
CA PRO A 512 6.76 -0.48 -3.04
C PRO A 512 6.93 0.95 -2.52
N ASP A 513 7.87 1.14 -1.62
CA ASP A 513 8.21 2.41 -1.00
C ASP A 513 9.21 3.21 -1.85
N TYR A 514 10.04 2.54 -2.64
CA TYR A 514 11.07 3.13 -3.50
C TYR A 514 11.32 2.30 -4.77
N LEU A 515 12.00 2.90 -5.75
CA LEU A 515 12.21 2.30 -7.08
C LEU A 515 13.41 1.34 -7.11
N ASP A 516 13.27 0.18 -6.45
CA ASP A 516 14.21 -0.94 -6.50
C ASP A 516 13.47 -2.25 -6.17
N PRO A 517 13.72 -3.40 -6.85
CA PRO A 517 13.10 -4.69 -6.52
C PRO A 517 13.19 -5.07 -5.04
N ARG A 518 14.24 -4.62 -4.34
CA ARG A 518 14.39 -4.76 -2.88
C ARG A 518 13.17 -4.31 -2.11
N SER A 519 12.48 -3.27 -2.58
CA SER A 519 11.29 -2.73 -1.92
C SER A 519 10.13 -3.72 -1.85
N TYR A 520 10.08 -4.72 -2.74
CA TYR A 520 9.14 -5.83 -2.63
C TYR A 520 9.77 -7.04 -1.94
N LEU A 521 11.02 -7.35 -2.25
CA LEU A 521 11.60 -8.63 -1.87
C LEU A 521 12.04 -8.65 -0.40
N ASN A 522 12.49 -7.52 0.15
CA ASN A 522 12.97 -7.47 1.53
C ASN A 522 11.84 -7.64 2.57
N ILE A 523 10.58 -7.48 2.18
CA ILE A 523 9.42 -7.58 3.08
C ILE A 523 9.26 -8.98 3.71
N TYR A 524 9.95 -9.99 3.14
CA TYR A 524 10.00 -11.36 3.66
C TYR A 524 11.36 -11.75 4.22
N SER A 525 12.30 -10.82 4.38
CA SER A 525 13.60 -11.10 5.02
C SER A 525 13.39 -11.62 6.45
N PRO A 526 14.05 -12.72 6.88
CA PRO A 526 14.02 -13.21 8.26
C PRO A 526 14.67 -12.23 9.26
N VAL A 527 15.35 -11.19 8.77
CA VAL A 527 16.02 -10.19 9.61
C VAL A 527 15.04 -9.09 10.01
N ASN A 528 14.43 -8.43 9.01
CA ASN A 528 13.60 -7.24 9.22
C ASN A 528 12.44 -7.10 8.24
N GLY A 529 11.92 -8.20 7.68
CA GLY A 529 10.83 -8.15 6.71
C GLY A 529 9.47 -7.79 7.34
N ASP A 530 8.85 -6.69 6.88
CA ASP A 530 7.56 -6.19 7.38
C ASP A 530 6.39 -7.17 7.24
N GLN A 531 6.40 -8.01 6.19
CA GLN A 531 5.32 -8.97 5.94
C GLN A 531 5.55 -10.32 6.66
N LEU A 532 6.63 -10.48 7.42
CA LEU A 532 6.83 -11.68 8.25
C LEU A 532 5.70 -11.89 9.25
N ILE A 533 5.29 -10.82 9.94
CA ILE A 533 4.21 -10.85 10.93
C ILE A 533 2.94 -11.39 10.29
N SER A 534 2.62 -10.89 9.08
CA SER A 534 1.46 -11.34 8.31
C SER A 534 1.53 -12.83 8.02
N VAL A 535 2.70 -13.39 7.66
CA VAL A 535 2.85 -14.85 7.42
C VAL A 535 3.11 -15.67 8.69
N GLY A 536 2.84 -15.08 9.87
CA GLY A 536 2.88 -15.73 11.16
C GLY A 536 4.28 -15.93 11.74
N LEU A 537 5.29 -15.20 11.25
CA LEU A 537 6.69 -15.30 11.67
C LEU A 537 7.16 -13.99 12.33
N ASN A 538 8.21 -14.07 13.15
CA ASN A 538 8.90 -12.91 13.69
C ASN A 538 10.38 -12.93 13.26
N GLY A 539 10.89 -11.80 12.77
CA GLY A 539 12.30 -11.63 12.40
C GLY A 539 13.16 -11.07 13.54
N THR A 540 14.48 -11.12 13.37
CA THR A 540 15.46 -10.49 14.28
C THR A 540 16.78 -10.24 13.55
N SER A 541 17.47 -9.14 13.86
CA SER A 541 18.82 -8.86 13.40
C SER A 541 19.91 -9.62 14.16
N ASP A 542 19.57 -10.16 15.34
CA ASP A 542 20.44 -11.07 16.10
C ASP A 542 20.14 -12.53 15.68
N PRO A 543 21.04 -13.20 14.93
CA PRO A 543 20.82 -14.54 14.43
C PRO A 543 20.76 -15.62 15.53
N ASP A 544 21.22 -15.31 16.75
CA ASP A 544 21.15 -16.20 17.90
C ASP A 544 19.83 -16.04 18.69
N ASN A 545 19.01 -15.05 18.35
CA ASN A 545 17.81 -14.67 19.12
C ASN A 545 16.47 -14.95 18.41
N TYR A 546 16.45 -15.84 17.42
CA TYR A 546 15.19 -16.31 16.86
C TYR A 546 14.40 -17.13 17.90
N GLN A 547 13.08 -16.96 17.95
CA GLN A 547 12.23 -17.91 18.65
C GLN A 547 12.35 -19.29 17.96
N ASP A 548 12.56 -20.37 18.74
CA ASP A 548 12.80 -21.71 18.20
C ASP A 548 11.75 -22.18 17.17
N SER A 549 10.46 -21.91 17.42
CA SER A 549 9.39 -22.28 16.49
C SER A 549 9.41 -21.45 15.21
N ASP A 550 9.73 -20.15 15.28
CA ASP A 550 9.89 -19.30 14.11
C ASP A 550 11.10 -19.76 13.29
N LYS A 551 12.24 -20.02 13.95
CA LYS A 551 13.45 -20.56 13.29
C LYS A 551 13.17 -21.87 12.57
N ALA A 552 12.51 -22.83 13.23
CA ALA A 552 12.18 -24.12 12.63
C ALA A 552 11.26 -23.98 11.40
N ALA A 553 10.27 -23.10 11.46
CA ALA A 553 9.40 -22.80 10.32
C ALA A 553 10.18 -22.15 9.17
N MET A 554 11.04 -21.16 9.47
CA MET A 554 11.90 -20.49 8.50
C MET A 554 12.87 -21.46 7.80
N GLU A 555 13.51 -22.36 8.55
CA GLU A 555 14.37 -23.42 8.01
C GLU A 555 13.57 -24.35 7.09
N ALA A 556 12.38 -24.79 7.53
CA ALA A 556 11.54 -25.70 6.77
C ALA A 556 11.10 -25.14 5.41
N VAL A 557 10.92 -23.82 5.31
CA VAL A 557 10.53 -23.14 4.05
C VAL A 557 11.71 -22.54 3.29
N GLY A 558 12.94 -22.68 3.79
CA GLY A 558 14.16 -22.21 3.14
C GLY A 558 14.38 -20.69 3.20
N LEU A 559 13.81 -20.00 4.19
CA LEU A 559 13.85 -18.53 4.25
C LEU A 559 15.25 -17.96 4.48
N PHE A 560 16.16 -18.73 5.09
CA PHE A 560 17.56 -18.34 5.23
C PHE A 560 18.35 -18.43 3.92
N ASP A 561 17.94 -19.29 2.98
CA ASP A 561 18.53 -19.30 1.64
C ASP A 561 18.00 -18.14 0.80
N TYR A 562 16.72 -17.79 0.98
CA TYR A 562 16.15 -16.56 0.43
C TYR A 562 16.91 -15.31 0.92
N GLN A 563 17.23 -15.23 2.22
CA GLN A 563 18.03 -14.14 2.78
C GLN A 563 19.40 -13.98 2.10
N LYS A 564 20.09 -15.09 1.81
CA LYS A 564 21.37 -15.05 1.08
C LYS A 564 21.22 -14.46 -0.32
N LEU A 565 20.12 -14.78 -1.02
CA LEU A 565 19.84 -14.19 -2.35
C LEU A 565 19.66 -12.67 -2.25
N LEU A 566 19.01 -12.19 -1.19
CA LEU A 566 18.89 -10.75 -0.93
C LEU A 566 20.25 -10.11 -0.64
N GLU A 567 21.08 -10.74 0.18
CA GLU A 567 22.43 -10.26 0.52
C GLU A 567 23.36 -10.21 -0.69
N GLU A 568 23.30 -11.23 -1.56
CA GLU A 568 24.04 -11.25 -2.83
C GLU A 568 23.63 -10.10 -3.75
N ALA A 569 22.34 -9.79 -3.83
CA ALA A 569 21.85 -8.66 -4.62
C ALA A 569 22.21 -7.32 -3.97
N ASP A 570 22.08 -7.20 -2.64
CA ASP A 570 22.43 -6.01 -1.85
C ASP A 570 23.91 -5.64 -2.02
N ALA A 571 24.80 -6.62 -2.19
CA ALA A 571 26.23 -6.40 -2.39
C ALA A 571 26.59 -5.74 -3.74
N ILE A 572 25.69 -5.81 -4.73
CA ILE A 572 25.89 -5.18 -6.04
C ILE A 572 25.33 -3.77 -6.01
N THR A 573 26.22 -2.78 -6.15
CA THR A 573 25.88 -1.36 -5.94
C THR A 573 26.28 -0.45 -7.10
N ASP A 574 27.14 -0.93 -7.99
CA ASP A 574 27.75 -0.21 -9.10
C ASP A 574 27.15 -0.57 -10.48
N ASP A 575 26.41 -1.67 -10.57
CA ASP A 575 25.74 -2.14 -11.79
C ASP A 575 24.28 -2.52 -11.51
N LEU A 576 23.34 -1.66 -11.95
CA LEU A 576 21.90 -1.88 -11.76
C LEU A 576 21.38 -3.10 -12.52
N ASP A 577 21.87 -3.39 -13.72
CA ASP A 577 21.44 -4.56 -14.49
C ASP A 577 21.85 -5.84 -13.76
N ALA A 578 23.08 -5.89 -13.23
CA ALA A 578 23.56 -7.02 -12.45
C ALA A 578 22.81 -7.16 -11.11
N ARG A 579 22.55 -6.04 -10.42
CA ARG A 579 21.76 -6.00 -9.18
C ARG A 579 20.34 -6.51 -9.38
N TYR A 580 19.64 -6.01 -10.39
CA TYR A 580 18.27 -6.44 -10.69
C TYR A 580 18.23 -7.89 -11.18
N ALA A 581 19.23 -8.35 -11.93
CA ALA A 581 19.35 -9.78 -12.26
C ALA A 581 19.59 -10.67 -11.03
N ALA A 582 20.29 -10.17 -10.00
CA ALA A 582 20.44 -10.88 -8.72
C ALA A 582 19.12 -10.93 -7.95
N TYR A 583 18.37 -9.82 -7.85
CA TYR A 583 17.03 -9.81 -7.25
C TYR A 583 16.02 -10.68 -8.00
N ALA A 584 16.14 -10.79 -9.32
CA ALA A 584 15.30 -11.70 -10.11
C ALA A 584 15.43 -13.16 -9.66
N LYS A 585 16.56 -13.57 -9.07
CA LYS A 585 16.72 -14.89 -8.45
C LYS A 585 15.89 -15.03 -7.17
N ALA A 586 15.83 -13.98 -6.34
CA ALA A 586 15.02 -13.96 -5.14
C ALA A 586 13.52 -14.00 -5.49
N ASP A 587 13.07 -13.24 -6.49
CA ASP A 587 11.67 -13.30 -6.94
C ASP A 587 11.33 -14.67 -7.56
N ALA A 588 12.22 -15.22 -8.39
CA ALA A 588 12.07 -16.58 -8.91
C ALA A 588 11.96 -17.61 -7.77
N TRP A 589 12.74 -17.47 -6.69
CA TRP A 589 12.64 -18.31 -5.50
C TRP A 589 11.25 -18.23 -4.85
N ILE A 590 10.62 -17.06 -4.78
CA ILE A 590 9.26 -16.91 -4.23
C ILE A 590 8.26 -17.74 -5.06
N ILE A 591 8.31 -17.62 -6.39
CA ILE A 591 7.43 -18.34 -7.31
C ILE A 591 7.66 -19.85 -7.22
N GLU A 592 8.91 -20.28 -7.30
CA GLU A 592 9.28 -21.69 -7.28
C GLU A 592 8.90 -22.39 -5.99
N ASN A 593 8.90 -21.68 -4.87
CA ASN A 593 8.55 -22.23 -3.56
C ASN A 593 7.09 -21.97 -3.19
N ALA A 594 6.32 -21.30 -4.05
CA ALA A 594 4.99 -20.76 -3.76
C ALA A 594 4.96 -20.13 -2.36
N PHE A 595 5.98 -19.34 -2.02
CA PHE A 595 6.13 -18.76 -0.69
C PHE A 595 5.02 -17.72 -0.42
N ALA A 596 4.72 -16.91 -1.44
CA ALA A 596 3.52 -16.09 -1.54
C ALA A 596 3.03 -16.19 -2.98
N ILE A 597 1.73 -16.43 -3.18
CA ILE A 597 1.16 -16.56 -4.51
C ILE A 597 0.59 -15.21 -4.92
N SER A 598 1.26 -14.49 -5.80
CA SER A 598 0.74 -13.22 -6.34
C SER A 598 -0.62 -13.40 -7.00
N VAL A 599 -1.56 -12.50 -6.70
CA VAL A 599 -2.95 -12.58 -7.19
C VAL A 599 -3.31 -11.34 -7.99
N GLN A 600 -3.25 -10.15 -7.38
CA GLN A 600 -3.78 -8.94 -7.99
C GLN A 600 -3.05 -7.65 -7.62
N CYS A 601 -3.17 -6.62 -8.46
CA CYS A 601 -2.88 -5.23 -8.07
C CYS A 601 -4.03 -4.62 -7.25
N THR A 602 -3.86 -3.39 -6.75
CA THR A 602 -4.82 -2.76 -5.83
C THR A 602 -6.15 -2.41 -6.50
N ALA A 603 -6.11 -1.84 -7.71
CA ALA A 603 -7.24 -1.10 -8.27
C ALA A 603 -7.45 -1.32 -9.77
N VAL A 604 -8.32 -2.27 -10.13
CA VAL A 604 -8.78 -2.45 -11.51
C VAL A 604 -10.26 -2.89 -11.48
N ALA A 605 -11.15 -2.00 -11.89
CA ALA A 605 -12.58 -2.30 -12.11
C ALA A 605 -13.14 -1.35 -13.16
N ASN A 606 -14.21 -1.77 -13.85
CA ASN A 606 -14.92 -0.90 -14.80
C ASN A 606 -15.38 0.37 -14.09
N THR A 607 -14.87 1.52 -14.53
CA THR A 607 -14.98 2.77 -13.79
C THR A 607 -15.55 3.87 -14.66
N VAL A 608 -16.41 4.69 -14.05
CA VAL A 608 -16.86 5.99 -14.55
C VAL A 608 -16.32 7.08 -13.64
N THR A 609 -15.89 8.21 -14.22
CA THR A 609 -15.24 9.27 -13.45
C THR A 609 -15.52 10.66 -14.01
N ARG A 610 -15.41 11.64 -13.12
CA ARG A 610 -15.30 13.07 -13.40
C ARG A 610 -13.88 13.60 -13.15
N SER A 611 -12.92 12.76 -12.76
CA SER A 611 -11.51 13.14 -12.66
C SER A 611 -10.89 13.25 -14.04
N VAL A 612 -10.16 14.34 -14.31
CA VAL A 612 -9.41 14.49 -15.56
C VAL A 612 -8.29 13.44 -15.59
N PRO A 613 -8.22 12.55 -16.60
CA PRO A 613 -7.22 11.49 -16.65
C PRO A 613 -5.79 12.02 -16.87
N PHE A 614 -4.79 11.36 -16.27
CA PHE A 614 -3.36 11.54 -16.56
C PHE A 614 -2.79 12.97 -16.36
N VAL A 615 -3.41 13.78 -15.49
CA VAL A 615 -2.91 15.13 -15.13
C VAL A 615 -2.25 15.20 -13.76
N GLY A 616 -2.65 14.33 -12.82
CA GLY A 616 -2.08 14.26 -11.47
C GLY A 616 -0.72 13.57 -11.44
N PRO A 617 0.02 13.67 -10.32
CA PRO A 617 1.20 12.87 -10.04
C PRO A 617 0.94 11.40 -10.30
N TYR A 618 1.86 10.77 -11.01
CA TYR A 618 1.86 9.34 -11.21
C TYR A 618 3.05 8.78 -10.44
N SER A 619 2.82 7.76 -9.62
CA SER A 619 3.92 7.02 -9.02
C SER A 619 3.58 5.55 -8.95
N ILE A 620 4.60 4.72 -9.17
CA ILE A 620 4.55 3.27 -8.95
C ILE A 620 5.21 2.87 -7.63
N ALA A 621 5.86 3.82 -6.93
CA ALA A 621 6.48 3.59 -5.63
C ALA A 621 6.44 4.83 -4.73
N GLY A 622 6.49 4.63 -3.42
CA GLY A 622 6.41 5.69 -2.42
C GLY A 622 5.04 6.38 -2.39
N GLN A 623 4.97 7.54 -1.73
CA GLN A 623 3.70 8.19 -1.41
C GLN A 623 3.24 9.23 -2.46
N GLY A 624 4.04 9.48 -3.49
CA GLY A 624 3.75 10.52 -4.50
C GLY A 624 2.44 10.31 -5.26
N GLY A 625 1.99 9.06 -5.40
CA GLY A 625 0.72 8.71 -6.02
C GLY A 625 -0.51 9.20 -5.26
N ASN A 626 -0.40 9.49 -3.96
CA ASN A 626 -1.51 9.94 -3.11
C ASN A 626 -1.78 11.45 -3.19
N LYS A 627 -0.89 12.22 -3.82
CA LYS A 627 -1.00 13.68 -3.88
C LYS A 627 -2.14 14.16 -4.79
N PHE A 628 -2.86 15.19 -4.32
CA PHE A 628 -3.91 15.90 -5.05
C PHE A 628 -3.40 17.08 -5.89
N LYS A 629 -2.16 17.52 -5.69
CA LYS A 629 -1.48 18.50 -6.55
C LYS A 629 -1.66 18.10 -8.03
N LEU A 630 -1.84 19.06 -8.93
CA LEU A 630 -2.15 18.89 -10.36
C LEU A 630 -3.46 18.18 -10.72
N ARG A 631 -4.10 17.43 -9.81
CA ARG A 631 -5.38 16.75 -10.09
C ARG A 631 -6.48 17.77 -10.35
N ARG A 632 -7.42 17.40 -11.21
CA ARG A 632 -8.56 18.23 -11.61
C ARG A 632 -9.82 17.37 -11.69
N VAL A 633 -10.95 17.96 -11.33
CA VAL A 633 -12.29 17.39 -11.52
C VAL A 633 -13.01 18.23 -12.56
N GLN A 634 -13.68 17.57 -13.50
CA GLN A 634 -14.47 18.19 -14.56
C GLN A 634 -15.97 17.90 -14.35
N LYS A 635 -16.80 18.72 -14.99
CA LYS A 635 -18.26 18.61 -14.89
C LYS A 635 -18.79 17.34 -15.56
N ASP A 636 -18.37 17.08 -16.78
CA ASP A 636 -18.86 15.98 -17.59
C ASP A 636 -18.12 14.68 -17.27
N ILE A 637 -18.83 13.55 -17.36
CA ILE A 637 -18.21 12.23 -17.20
C ILE A 637 -17.19 12.05 -18.33
N VAL A 638 -15.99 11.60 -17.98
CA VAL A 638 -14.95 11.27 -18.95
C VAL A 638 -15.49 10.22 -19.92
N THR A 639 -15.28 10.42 -21.22
CA THR A 639 -15.64 9.40 -22.21
C THR A 639 -14.54 8.34 -22.29
N SER A 640 -14.89 7.09 -22.60
CA SER A 640 -13.91 6.01 -22.81
C SER A 640 -12.91 6.40 -23.89
N LYS A 641 -13.38 7.07 -24.95
CA LYS A 641 -12.54 7.59 -26.04
C LYS A 641 -11.52 8.59 -25.53
N ASP A 642 -11.94 9.57 -24.73
CA ASP A 642 -11.04 10.59 -24.19
C ASP A 642 -10.04 10.00 -23.20
N TYR A 643 -10.47 9.05 -22.36
CA TYR A 643 -9.59 8.32 -21.45
C TYR A 643 -8.47 7.60 -22.21
N TYR A 644 -8.82 6.76 -23.20
CA TYR A 644 -7.81 5.99 -23.92
C TYR A 644 -6.94 6.88 -24.82
N ALA A 645 -7.47 7.94 -25.41
CA ALA A 645 -6.67 8.93 -26.15
C ALA A 645 -5.67 9.65 -25.22
N ALA A 646 -6.11 10.03 -24.01
CA ALA A 646 -5.22 10.62 -23.02
C ALA A 646 -4.16 9.63 -22.52
N LYS A 647 -4.52 8.35 -22.33
CA LYS A 647 -3.58 7.27 -21.97
C LYS A 647 -2.50 7.10 -23.02
N GLU A 648 -2.87 7.00 -24.29
CA GLU A 648 -1.92 6.85 -25.41
C GLU A 648 -0.97 8.06 -25.51
N ALA A 649 -1.51 9.28 -25.42
CA ALA A 649 -0.71 10.51 -25.43
C ALA A 649 0.25 10.55 -24.24
N TRP A 650 -0.24 10.18 -23.06
CA TRP A 650 0.55 10.13 -21.84
C TRP A 650 1.69 9.11 -21.90
N LEU A 651 1.41 7.87 -22.36
CA LEU A 651 2.42 6.83 -22.55
C LEU A 651 3.53 7.27 -23.51
N LYS A 652 3.17 7.95 -24.60
CA LYS A 652 4.13 8.49 -25.58
C LYS A 652 5.03 9.56 -24.99
N GLU A 653 4.50 10.46 -24.15
CA GLU A 653 5.31 11.49 -23.50
C GLU A 653 6.16 10.91 -22.36
N ARG A 654 5.62 9.97 -21.58
CA ARG A 654 6.38 9.25 -20.53
C ARG A 654 7.58 8.52 -21.09
N ALA A 655 7.44 7.83 -22.23
CA ALA A 655 8.55 7.15 -22.88
C ALA A 655 9.68 8.12 -23.31
N LYS A 656 9.36 9.39 -23.60
CA LYS A 656 10.37 10.42 -23.89
C LYS A 656 11.00 10.98 -22.63
N SER A 657 10.25 11.11 -21.53
CA SER A 657 10.78 11.66 -20.27
C SER A 657 11.76 10.71 -19.61
N ALA A 658 11.50 9.39 -19.67
CA ALA A 658 12.38 8.36 -19.11
C ALA A 658 13.76 8.25 -19.81
N SER A 659 13.95 8.94 -20.93
CA SER A 659 15.22 8.98 -21.69
C SER A 659 16.11 10.19 -21.36
N LYS A 660 15.69 11.02 -20.41
CA LYS A 660 16.39 12.22 -19.93
C LYS A 660 16.78 12.04 -18.47
#